data_AF-A0A9W8YKY1-F1
#
_entry.id   AF-A0A9W8YKY1-F1
#
_cell.length_a   1.000
_cell.length_b   1.000
_cell.length_c   1.000
_cell.angle_alpha   90.00
_cell.angle_beta   90.00
_cell.angle_gamma   90.00
#
_symmetry.space_group_name_H-M   'P 1'
#
loop_
_entity.id
_entity.type
_entity.pdbx_description
1 polymer ?
#
loop_
_entity_poly.entity_id
_entity_poly.type
_entity_poly.pdbx_seq_one_letter_code
_entity_poly.pdbx_strand_id
1 'polypeptide(L)'
;MAPIPNLSTKSRNDIPEIVIPEEQTSNQPSLHRQRSASELSHWTVTDRGESLYRVAQDPDTSVGTGSDEDYAIDKGNDQSRKPHTSPTCAEVQRAIIQAKCHEKQGMDMKRGFFPKGELEKIITKKIVREILDNETLCLPPTELKFYVDKICHTPSRQNAEPSYRKVFTILLLIGKPNRIVHFIKYGLSDRDLPLASVPIDDTGNIFELRHRGTPETSLPSECFGEADITATGDFEGWQWATVAPYFAKGPTRRVRFYYLMDRDILPWTKKFAGNWAGGFSSVYRIQIHPAHHEFGESQIGDGSFALKKLRDDDSDMSEDNGSGPTSTGTTQRYTRQEFEQEVDVLRRFSGNAHPNLVSLLAAFQKGKDYYLLFHWAEGDLKNFWRTTDPGSALDKQRLLWMLDQLRGISDGLQRIHNYRESHQTLAVSRESMFGRHGDIKPENMLLFRRKDIPDDKGIIQLSDFGLARFHSEHSRSGIRPSKLHGCSPTYRPPEVDFKEGKVSRAYDIWSLACVLLEFVTWQLGGWKLLEHHVQQRKQKDLFGYLSDQFFEIVAITGSNPLGARVKLEVVECSDPIHELLDFIEKEMLVVLPNDQLNTEHRRAPCGEVHARFDSLHKKVLDPNYNITATPRNVPPPERLVAAVPVMLNSVAEQKATMRMNELRQHGGPLTQNKLPRDNGAYRRPRKTFTS
;
A
#
# COMPACT_ATOMS: atom_id res chain seq x y z
N MET A 1 -45.83 12.09 -73.24
CA MET A 1 -45.22 12.90 -74.32
C MET A 1 -43.77 13.18 -73.94
N ALA A 2 -42.88 13.17 -74.94
CA ALA A 2 -41.41 13.18 -74.81
C ALA A 2 -40.85 14.64 -74.74
N PRO A 3 -39.51 14.91 -74.63
CA PRO A 3 -38.40 13.98 -74.82
C PRO A 3 -37.16 14.09 -73.90
N ILE A 4 -36.26 13.12 -74.11
CA ILE A 4 -34.90 12.95 -73.59
C ILE A 4 -33.88 13.63 -74.54
N PRO A 5 -32.71 14.06 -74.03
CA PRO A 5 -31.40 13.72 -74.63
C PRO A 5 -30.46 13.11 -73.54
N ASN A 6 -29.72 12.00 -73.68
CA ASN A 6 -29.09 11.28 -74.79
C ASN A 6 -28.23 12.17 -75.71
N LEU A 7 -26.94 11.91 -75.97
CA LEU A 7 -26.04 10.79 -75.63
C LEU A 7 -24.58 11.25 -75.85
N SER A 8 -23.61 10.78 -75.07
CA SER A 8 -22.21 10.62 -75.55
C SER A 8 -21.43 9.64 -74.68
N THR A 9 -20.93 8.57 -75.28
CA THR A 9 -20.29 7.42 -74.63
C THR A 9 -18.78 7.37 -74.84
N LYS A 10 -18.03 6.92 -73.82
CA LYS A 10 -17.03 5.82 -73.87
C LYS A 10 -16.28 5.74 -72.53
N SER A 11 -16.50 4.70 -71.73
CA SER A 11 -15.72 3.43 -71.67
C SER A 11 -14.52 3.53 -70.72
N ARG A 12 -14.21 2.60 -69.82
CA ARG A 12 -14.71 1.22 -69.61
C ARG A 12 -14.34 0.76 -68.18
N ASN A 13 -15.15 -0.12 -67.58
CA ASN A 13 -14.79 -1.20 -66.63
C ASN A 13 -14.15 -0.85 -65.24
N ASP A 14 -14.51 -1.47 -64.11
CA ASP A 14 -15.57 -2.45 -63.79
C ASP A 14 -16.03 -2.30 -62.32
N ILE A 15 -17.32 -2.58 -62.06
CA ILE A 15 -17.94 -2.71 -60.72
C ILE A 15 -18.78 -4.00 -60.74
N PRO A 16 -18.85 -4.79 -59.66
CA PRO A 16 -19.96 -5.71 -59.40
C PRO A 16 -20.84 -5.25 -58.23
N GLU A 17 -22.14 -5.08 -58.48
CA GLU A 17 -23.19 -4.99 -57.45
C GLU A 17 -23.86 -6.36 -57.22
N ILE A 18 -24.09 -6.71 -55.95
CA ILE A 18 -25.34 -7.20 -55.29
C ILE A 18 -26.19 -8.28 -56.06
N VAL A 19 -26.61 -9.42 -55.47
CA VAL A 19 -27.93 -9.63 -54.80
C VAL A 19 -28.15 -11.11 -54.36
N ILE A 20 -28.36 -11.35 -53.04
CA ILE A 20 -29.30 -12.30 -52.34
C ILE A 20 -29.18 -13.84 -52.64
N PRO A 21 -29.48 -14.82 -51.73
CA PRO A 21 -30.20 -14.83 -50.42
C PRO A 21 -29.27 -15.19 -49.21
N GLU A 22 -29.65 -15.73 -48.03
CA GLU A 22 -30.90 -16.32 -47.47
C GLU A 22 -31.02 -16.19 -45.92
N GLU A 23 -31.84 -17.02 -45.24
CA GLU A 23 -32.27 -16.89 -43.83
C GLU A 23 -31.49 -17.70 -42.76
N GLN A 24 -31.51 -17.14 -41.53
CA GLN A 24 -31.48 -17.78 -40.20
C GLN A 24 -30.36 -18.76 -39.78
N THR A 25 -29.53 -18.32 -38.81
CA THR A 25 -29.45 -18.97 -37.47
C THR A 25 -28.77 -18.01 -36.46
N SER A 26 -29.15 -18.11 -35.19
CA SER A 26 -28.82 -17.11 -34.16
C SER A 26 -27.41 -17.26 -33.57
N ASN A 27 -26.60 -16.21 -33.68
CA ASN A 27 -25.35 -16.05 -32.90
C ASN A 27 -25.51 -14.92 -31.87
N GLN A 28 -25.60 -15.26 -30.58
CA GLN A 28 -25.37 -14.31 -29.50
C GLN A 28 -23.85 -14.18 -29.24
N PRO A 29 -23.24 -13.00 -29.33
CA PRO A 29 -21.85 -12.81 -28.93
C PRO A 29 -21.72 -12.85 -27.40
N SER A 30 -20.79 -13.64 -26.89
CA SER A 30 -20.54 -13.75 -25.45
C SER A 30 -20.01 -12.43 -24.87
N LEU A 31 -20.65 -11.99 -23.78
CA LEU A 31 -20.54 -10.67 -23.15
C LEU A 31 -19.22 -10.46 -22.36
N HIS A 32 -18.04 -10.67 -22.96
CA HIS A 32 -16.74 -10.52 -22.25
C HIS A 32 -15.59 -9.94 -23.10
N ARG A 33 -15.76 -8.72 -23.67
CA ARG A 33 -14.60 -7.86 -24.00
C ARG A 33 -14.94 -6.38 -24.20
N GLN A 34 -14.63 -5.56 -23.20
CA GLN A 34 -13.91 -4.28 -23.28
C GLN A 34 -13.97 -3.57 -21.92
N ARG A 35 -13.09 -3.96 -20.99
CA ARG A 35 -12.70 -3.11 -19.86
C ARG A 35 -11.48 -2.32 -20.29
N SER A 36 -11.45 -1.02 -20.03
CA SER A 36 -10.23 -0.21 -20.14
C SER A 36 -9.16 -0.81 -19.23
N ALA A 37 -8.01 -1.19 -19.80
CA ALA A 37 -6.90 -1.74 -19.03
C ALA A 37 -6.35 -0.66 -18.07
N SER A 38 -6.47 -0.89 -16.76
CA SER A 38 -5.80 -0.07 -15.74
C SER A 38 -4.29 -0.33 -15.79
N GLU A 39 -3.46 0.63 -15.36
CA GLU A 39 -1.98 0.45 -15.36
C GLU A 39 -1.54 -0.80 -14.56
N LEU A 40 -2.37 -1.26 -13.62
CA LEU A 40 -2.17 -2.52 -12.89
C LEU A 40 -2.09 -3.76 -13.78
N SER A 41 -2.78 -3.82 -14.92
CA SER A 41 -2.76 -5.01 -15.78
C SER A 41 -1.38 -5.26 -16.38
N HIS A 42 -0.57 -4.22 -16.58
CA HIS A 42 0.79 -4.31 -17.12
C HIS A 42 1.80 -4.92 -16.13
N TRP A 43 1.51 -4.87 -14.82
CA TRP A 43 2.37 -5.38 -13.75
C TRP A 43 1.69 -6.51 -12.95
N THR A 44 0.66 -7.11 -13.54
CA THR A 44 -0.05 -8.26 -12.98
C THR A 44 0.73 -9.54 -13.18
N VAL A 45 0.82 -10.34 -12.12
CA VAL A 45 1.49 -11.65 -12.05
C VAL A 45 0.44 -12.70 -11.72
N THR A 46 0.23 -13.64 -12.65
CA THR A 46 -0.79 -14.70 -12.56
C THR A 46 -0.18 -16.09 -12.33
N ASP A 47 1.13 -16.25 -12.52
CA ASP A 47 1.88 -17.50 -12.37
C ASP A 47 2.55 -17.62 -10.98
N ARG A 48 2.04 -16.86 -10.00
CA ARG A 48 2.61 -16.74 -8.64
C ARG A 48 4.08 -16.25 -8.61
N GLY A 49 4.60 -15.71 -9.71
CA GLY A 49 5.98 -15.23 -9.82
C GLY A 49 6.98 -16.29 -10.28
N GLU A 50 6.53 -17.44 -10.80
CA GLU A 50 7.42 -18.52 -11.25
C GLU A 50 8.30 -18.14 -12.46
N SER A 51 7.79 -17.33 -13.39
CA SER A 51 8.58 -16.70 -14.47
C SER A 51 9.61 -15.71 -13.93
N LEU A 52 9.24 -14.96 -12.90
CA LEU A 52 10.09 -13.93 -12.29
C LEU A 52 11.24 -14.54 -11.50
N TYR A 53 10.97 -15.60 -10.71
CA TYR A 53 11.99 -16.40 -10.04
C TYR A 53 13.01 -16.96 -11.04
N ARG A 54 12.54 -17.53 -12.16
CA ARG A 54 13.44 -18.04 -13.22
C ARG A 54 14.33 -16.95 -13.83
N VAL A 55 13.81 -15.73 -14.01
CA VAL A 55 14.62 -14.60 -14.46
C VAL A 55 15.64 -14.18 -13.39
N ALA A 56 15.26 -14.20 -12.11
CA ALA A 56 16.15 -13.86 -10.99
C ALA A 56 17.30 -14.85 -10.76
N GLN A 57 17.21 -16.05 -11.33
CA GLN A 57 18.25 -17.09 -11.27
C GLN A 57 19.04 -17.22 -12.58
N ASP A 58 18.75 -16.39 -13.59
CA ASP A 58 19.40 -16.46 -14.91
C ASP A 58 20.75 -15.72 -14.87
N PRO A 59 21.91 -16.43 -14.97
CA PRO A 59 23.23 -15.82 -14.81
C PRO A 59 23.53 -14.74 -15.86
N ASP A 60 22.87 -14.75 -17.02
CA ASP A 60 23.01 -13.71 -18.06
C ASP A 60 22.32 -12.38 -17.68
N THR A 61 21.66 -12.30 -16.52
CA THR A 61 20.92 -11.09 -16.07
C THR A 61 21.58 -10.33 -14.92
N SER A 62 22.72 -10.78 -14.41
CA SER A 62 23.48 -10.12 -13.34
C SER A 62 24.27 -8.89 -13.81
N VAL A 63 23.56 -7.86 -14.29
CA VAL A 63 24.18 -6.57 -14.64
C VAL A 63 24.53 -5.76 -13.38
N GLY A 64 25.72 -6.02 -12.84
CA GLY A 64 26.60 -5.01 -12.23
C GLY A 64 26.32 -4.54 -10.81
N THR A 65 26.92 -5.21 -9.84
CA THR A 65 27.80 -4.60 -8.81
C THR A 65 28.86 -5.64 -8.42
N GLY A 66 30.16 -5.28 -8.45
CA GLY A 66 31.27 -6.17 -8.11
C GLY A 66 31.27 -6.62 -6.63
N SER A 67 32.15 -7.53 -6.20
CA SER A 67 33.54 -7.73 -6.66
C SER A 67 33.91 -9.19 -6.94
N ASP A 68 34.94 -9.37 -7.78
CA ASP A 68 35.60 -10.65 -8.00
C ASP A 68 36.35 -11.14 -6.75
N GLU A 69 36.16 -12.42 -6.37
CA GLU A 69 37.13 -13.18 -5.59
C GLU A 69 37.32 -14.56 -6.22
N ASP A 70 38.57 -14.86 -6.60
CA ASP A 70 38.98 -16.11 -7.22
C ASP A 70 38.83 -17.31 -6.27
N TYR A 71 38.12 -18.36 -6.70
CA TYR A 71 38.22 -19.68 -6.06
C TYR A 71 39.25 -20.56 -6.78
N ALA A 72 40.40 -20.73 -6.13
CA ALA A 72 41.45 -21.62 -6.57
C ALA A 72 41.01 -23.08 -6.62
N ILE A 73 41.49 -23.81 -7.64
CA ILE A 73 41.28 -25.26 -7.80
C ILE A 73 42.25 -26.00 -6.87
N ASP A 74 41.74 -26.62 -5.81
CA ASP A 74 42.50 -27.62 -5.05
C ASP A 74 42.27 -29.04 -5.61
N LYS A 75 43.36 -29.79 -5.76
CA LYS A 75 43.37 -31.20 -6.18
C LYS A 75 43.79 -32.08 -5.00
N GLY A 76 42.89 -32.25 -4.04
CA GLY A 76 43.04 -33.17 -2.91
C GLY A 76 42.48 -34.57 -3.22
N ASN A 77 43.37 -35.56 -3.33
CA ASN A 77 43.02 -36.97 -3.50
C ASN A 77 43.11 -37.68 -2.14
N ASP A 78 42.02 -38.22 -1.58
CA ASP A 78 42.14 -39.39 -0.69
C ASP A 78 40.85 -40.25 -0.59
N GLN A 79 41.04 -41.50 -0.19
CA GLN A 79 40.11 -42.61 -0.30
C GLN A 79 39.40 -42.91 1.03
N SER A 80 38.07 -42.91 1.02
CA SER A 80 37.30 -43.76 1.95
C SER A 80 35.95 -44.18 1.36
N ARG A 81 35.98 -45.21 0.51
CA ARG A 81 34.75 -45.85 0.00
C ARG A 81 34.03 -46.59 1.13
N LYS A 82 33.15 -45.89 1.85
CA LYS A 82 31.99 -46.54 2.49
C LYS A 82 31.08 -47.11 1.39
N PRO A 83 30.39 -48.24 1.62
CA PRO A 83 29.48 -48.80 0.63
C PRO A 83 28.33 -47.82 0.38
N HIS A 84 28.27 -47.26 -0.83
CA HIS A 84 27.15 -46.42 -1.26
C HIS A 84 25.93 -47.29 -1.55
N THR A 85 25.13 -47.57 -0.53
CA THR A 85 23.73 -47.96 -0.71
C THR A 85 22.97 -46.77 -1.32
N SER A 86 22.32 -46.99 -2.46
CA SER A 86 21.45 -45.97 -3.08
C SER A 86 20.30 -45.63 -2.12
N PRO A 87 19.90 -44.35 -2.01
CA PRO A 87 18.81 -43.94 -1.13
C PRO A 87 17.49 -44.58 -1.56
N THR A 88 16.78 -45.15 -0.59
CA THR A 88 15.45 -45.73 -0.77
C THR A 88 14.41 -44.64 -0.99
N CYS A 89 13.28 -44.97 -1.64
CA CYS A 89 12.16 -44.05 -1.85
C CYS A 89 11.69 -43.41 -0.51
N ALA A 90 11.65 -44.20 0.57
CA ALA A 90 11.30 -43.74 1.92
C ALA A 90 12.33 -42.80 2.57
N GLU A 91 13.61 -42.84 2.18
CA GLU A 91 14.62 -41.86 2.62
C GLU A 91 14.48 -40.55 1.86
N VAL A 92 14.18 -40.61 0.57
CA VAL A 92 13.93 -39.42 -0.27
C VAL A 92 12.64 -38.71 0.17
N GLN A 93 11.55 -39.45 0.45
CA GLN A 93 10.33 -38.90 1.06
C GLN A 93 10.64 -38.16 2.37
N ARG A 94 11.43 -38.77 3.27
CA ARG A 94 11.86 -38.13 4.52
C ARG A 94 12.65 -36.85 4.28
N ALA A 95 13.59 -36.84 3.34
CA ALA A 95 14.37 -35.66 2.98
C ALA A 95 13.47 -34.53 2.43
N ILE A 96 12.52 -34.85 1.54
CA ILE A 96 11.52 -33.89 1.03
C ILE A 96 10.74 -33.28 2.20
N ILE A 97 10.17 -34.11 3.07
CA ILE A 97 9.35 -33.64 4.22
C ILE A 97 10.17 -32.74 5.15
N GLN A 98 11.44 -33.09 5.41
CA GLN A 98 12.35 -32.30 6.27
C GLN A 98 12.74 -30.94 5.67
N ALA A 99 12.76 -30.80 4.33
CA ALA A 99 13.08 -29.53 3.66
C ALA A 99 11.90 -28.54 3.59
N LYS A 100 10.71 -28.93 4.07
CA LYS A 100 9.52 -28.07 4.09
C LYS A 100 9.58 -27.04 5.22
N CYS A 101 9.31 -25.78 4.92
CA CYS A 101 9.04 -24.78 5.96
C CYS A 101 7.61 -25.00 6.53
N HIS A 102 7.53 -25.32 7.81
CA HIS A 102 6.26 -25.51 8.52
C HIS A 102 5.74 -24.20 9.11
N GLU A 103 4.48 -23.86 8.81
CA GLU A 103 3.72 -22.95 9.67
C GLU A 103 3.46 -23.67 11.02
N LYS A 104 3.62 -22.96 12.15
CA LYS A 104 3.78 -23.53 13.51
C LYS A 104 2.87 -24.74 13.83
N GLN A 105 3.49 -25.82 14.32
CA GLN A 105 2.88 -26.91 15.12
C GLN A 105 1.44 -27.31 14.72
N GLY A 106 1.28 -27.86 13.52
CA GLY A 106 0.10 -28.66 13.15
C GLY A 106 0.49 -30.11 12.86
N MET A 107 -0.40 -31.07 13.15
CA MET A 107 -0.20 -32.49 12.77
C MET A 107 -0.40 -32.75 11.26
N ASP A 108 -1.01 -31.80 10.53
CA ASP A 108 -1.21 -31.92 9.09
C ASP A 108 0.12 -31.75 8.34
N MET A 109 0.67 -32.87 7.88
CA MET A 109 1.94 -32.92 7.16
C MET A 109 1.93 -32.12 5.85
N LYS A 110 0.76 -31.87 5.25
CA LYS A 110 0.62 -31.15 3.97
C LYS A 110 0.71 -29.63 4.15
N ARG A 111 0.56 -29.09 5.37
CA ARG A 111 0.70 -27.65 5.65
C ARG A 111 2.15 -27.17 5.60
N GLY A 112 2.35 -25.95 5.11
CA GLY A 112 3.66 -25.36 4.87
C GLY A 112 4.08 -25.43 3.40
N PHE A 113 5.29 -24.98 3.10
CA PHE A 113 5.76 -24.81 1.71
C PHE A 113 7.20 -25.29 1.55
N PHE A 114 7.56 -25.75 0.35
CA PHE A 114 8.95 -26.02 0.00
C PHE A 114 9.61 -24.71 -0.46
N PRO A 115 10.75 -24.30 0.13
CA PRO A 115 11.46 -23.13 -0.34
C PRO A 115 11.96 -23.29 -1.78
N LYS A 116 11.93 -22.21 -2.57
CA LYS A 116 12.49 -22.21 -3.93
C LYS A 116 13.95 -22.68 -3.91
N GLY A 117 14.29 -23.62 -4.79
CA GLY A 117 15.63 -24.22 -4.89
C GLY A 117 15.85 -25.46 -4.03
N GLU A 118 14.99 -25.79 -3.05
CA GLU A 118 15.19 -26.98 -2.21
C GLU A 118 14.82 -28.28 -2.93
N LEU A 119 13.73 -28.28 -3.70
CA LEU A 119 13.35 -29.45 -4.50
C LEU A 119 14.39 -29.75 -5.59
N GLU A 120 15.08 -28.74 -6.12
CA GLU A 120 16.19 -28.88 -7.06
C GLU A 120 17.40 -29.58 -6.44
N LYS A 121 17.72 -29.31 -5.16
CA LYS A 121 18.80 -29.96 -4.41
C LYS A 121 18.51 -31.42 -4.10
N ILE A 122 17.25 -31.77 -3.86
CA ILE A 122 16.82 -33.13 -3.47
C ILE A 122 16.50 -33.98 -4.71
N ILE A 123 15.70 -33.47 -5.64
CA ILE A 123 15.25 -34.18 -6.85
C ILE A 123 16.28 -34.03 -7.97
N THR A 124 17.43 -34.67 -7.74
CA THR A 124 18.57 -34.72 -8.66
C THR A 124 18.41 -35.82 -9.72
N LYS A 125 19.10 -35.69 -10.87
CA LYS A 125 19.11 -36.72 -11.92
C LYS A 125 19.61 -38.09 -11.43
N LYS A 126 20.38 -38.14 -10.34
CA LYS A 126 20.82 -39.38 -9.71
C LYS A 126 19.64 -40.05 -9.00
N ILE A 127 19.00 -39.33 -8.09
CA ILE A 127 17.87 -39.82 -7.27
C ILE A 127 16.68 -40.21 -8.15
N VAL A 128 16.32 -39.41 -9.16
CA VAL A 128 15.23 -39.75 -10.09
C VAL A 128 15.54 -41.05 -10.84
N ARG A 129 16.78 -41.27 -11.27
CA ARG A 129 17.19 -42.53 -11.92
C ARG A 129 17.06 -43.71 -10.96
N GLU A 130 17.63 -43.60 -9.77
CA GLU A 130 17.64 -44.66 -8.76
C GLU A 130 16.23 -45.07 -8.32
N ILE A 131 15.28 -44.13 -8.23
CA ILE A 131 13.89 -44.45 -7.90
C ILE A 131 13.19 -45.15 -9.07
N LEU A 132 13.26 -44.59 -10.28
CA LEU A 132 12.54 -45.15 -11.44
C LEU A 132 13.07 -46.55 -11.85
N ASP A 133 14.35 -46.83 -11.61
CA ASP A 133 14.96 -48.14 -11.86
C ASP A 133 14.47 -49.21 -10.84
N ASN A 134 14.28 -48.82 -9.57
CA ASN A 134 13.82 -49.71 -8.50
C ASN A 134 12.30 -49.98 -8.53
N GLU A 135 11.48 -49.05 -9.01
CA GLU A 135 10.00 -49.11 -8.98
C GLU A 135 9.38 -50.07 -10.03
N THR A 136 10.12 -51.10 -10.45
CA THR A 136 9.69 -52.14 -11.42
C THR A 136 9.14 -51.63 -12.77
N LEU A 137 9.52 -50.42 -13.16
CA LEU A 137 9.17 -49.85 -14.47
C LEU A 137 9.86 -50.56 -15.65
N CYS A 138 10.95 -51.30 -15.40
CA CYS A 138 11.70 -52.10 -16.40
C CYS A 138 12.06 -51.34 -17.70
N LEU A 139 12.26 -50.03 -17.60
CA LEU A 139 12.45 -49.15 -18.76
C LEU A 139 13.81 -49.39 -19.44
N PRO A 140 13.87 -49.37 -20.79
CA PRO A 140 15.13 -49.32 -21.50
C PRO A 140 15.99 -48.14 -21.03
N PRO A 141 17.34 -48.28 -20.94
CA PRO A 141 18.21 -47.21 -20.43
C PRO A 141 18.08 -45.86 -21.17
N THR A 142 17.70 -45.90 -22.45
CA THR A 142 17.40 -44.72 -23.28
C THR A 142 16.12 -44.00 -22.85
N GLU A 143 15.07 -44.75 -22.50
CA GLU A 143 13.79 -44.21 -22.05
C GLU A 143 13.87 -43.71 -20.60
N LEU A 144 14.57 -44.46 -19.73
CA LEU A 144 14.90 -44.01 -18.38
C LEU A 144 15.67 -42.68 -18.40
N LYS A 145 16.63 -42.53 -19.31
CA LYS A 145 17.34 -41.25 -19.51
C LYS A 145 16.38 -40.12 -19.95
N PHE A 146 15.46 -40.40 -20.88
CA PHE A 146 14.46 -39.41 -21.32
C PHE A 146 13.61 -38.89 -20.16
N TYR A 147 13.05 -39.78 -19.32
CA TYR A 147 12.26 -39.34 -18.16
C TYR A 147 13.11 -38.58 -17.13
N VAL A 148 14.33 -39.04 -16.82
CA VAL A 148 15.26 -38.35 -15.91
C VAL A 148 15.59 -36.94 -16.41
N ASP A 149 15.84 -36.77 -17.72
CA ASP A 149 16.16 -35.48 -18.31
C ASP A 149 14.94 -34.54 -18.35
N LYS A 150 13.71 -35.06 -18.57
CA LYS A 150 12.45 -34.29 -18.51
C LYS A 150 12.06 -33.88 -17.09
N ILE A 151 12.13 -34.80 -16.11
CA ILE A 151 11.80 -34.52 -14.71
C ILE A 151 12.74 -33.49 -14.12
N CYS A 152 14.05 -33.64 -14.32
CA CYS A 152 15.04 -32.72 -13.80
C CYS A 152 15.32 -31.51 -14.70
N HIS A 153 14.52 -31.28 -15.74
CA HIS A 153 14.67 -30.10 -16.60
C HIS A 153 14.48 -28.80 -15.78
N THR A 154 15.28 -27.78 -16.06
CA THR A 154 15.14 -26.44 -15.49
C THR A 154 14.87 -25.47 -16.65
N PRO A 155 13.64 -24.94 -16.80
CA PRO A 155 13.26 -24.10 -17.93
C PRO A 155 14.02 -22.78 -17.92
N SER A 156 14.64 -22.43 -19.05
CA SER A 156 15.40 -21.18 -19.24
C SER A 156 14.74 -20.27 -20.28
N ARG A 157 15.33 -19.09 -20.54
CA ARG A 157 14.91 -18.23 -21.66
C ARG A 157 15.12 -18.88 -23.03
N GLN A 158 16.17 -19.67 -23.17
CA GLN A 158 16.56 -20.33 -24.42
C GLN A 158 15.84 -21.67 -24.62
N ASN A 159 15.49 -22.37 -23.53
CA ASN A 159 14.72 -23.60 -23.58
C ASN A 159 13.48 -23.49 -22.68
N ALA A 160 12.33 -23.26 -23.32
CA ALA A 160 11.04 -23.12 -22.69
C ALA A 160 10.29 -24.45 -22.49
N GLU A 161 10.94 -25.61 -22.55
CA GLU A 161 10.32 -26.89 -22.18
C GLU A 161 9.82 -26.88 -20.71
N PRO A 162 8.77 -27.65 -20.38
CA PRO A 162 8.28 -27.76 -19.01
C PRO A 162 9.19 -28.64 -18.14
N SER A 163 9.18 -28.38 -16.83
CA SER A 163 9.71 -29.30 -15.82
C SER A 163 8.58 -30.16 -15.25
N TYR A 164 8.93 -31.31 -14.67
CA TYR A 164 8.02 -32.19 -13.95
C TYR A 164 8.54 -32.50 -12.54
N ARG A 165 9.45 -31.66 -12.00
CA ARG A 165 10.11 -31.86 -10.70
C ARG A 165 9.12 -31.78 -9.54
N LYS A 166 8.20 -30.82 -9.56
CA LYS A 166 7.16 -30.66 -8.53
C LYS A 166 6.11 -31.75 -8.64
N VAL A 167 5.67 -32.11 -9.85
CA VAL A 167 4.79 -33.26 -10.11
C VAL A 167 5.42 -34.54 -9.55
N PHE A 168 6.69 -34.82 -9.87
CA PHE A 168 7.41 -35.99 -9.35
C PHE A 168 7.56 -35.96 -7.82
N THR A 169 7.78 -34.78 -7.23
CA THR A 169 7.81 -34.61 -5.76
C THR A 169 6.47 -35.00 -5.13
N ILE A 170 5.34 -34.58 -5.70
CA ILE A 170 4.00 -34.96 -5.20
C ILE A 170 3.79 -36.47 -5.37
N LEU A 171 4.14 -37.03 -6.53
CA LEU A 171 4.04 -38.47 -6.79
C LEU A 171 4.89 -39.31 -5.84
N LEU A 172 6.08 -38.83 -5.44
CA LEU A 172 6.87 -39.45 -4.38
C LEU A 172 6.15 -39.41 -3.02
N LEU A 173 5.60 -38.25 -2.64
CA LEU A 173 4.93 -38.07 -1.34
C LEU A 173 3.64 -38.89 -1.19
N ILE A 174 2.97 -39.25 -2.29
CA ILE A 174 1.81 -40.15 -2.31
C ILE A 174 2.16 -41.61 -2.59
N GLY A 175 3.45 -41.97 -2.69
CA GLY A 175 3.90 -43.34 -2.93
C GLY A 175 3.59 -43.90 -4.33
N LYS A 176 3.51 -43.04 -5.35
CA LYS A 176 3.24 -43.42 -6.76
C LYS A 176 4.24 -42.81 -7.76
N PRO A 177 5.57 -42.88 -7.54
CA PRO A 177 6.55 -42.27 -8.45
C PRO A 177 6.46 -42.78 -9.90
N ASN A 178 6.05 -44.03 -10.09
CA ASN A 178 5.88 -44.66 -11.41
C ASN A 178 4.84 -43.96 -12.30
N ARG A 179 3.84 -43.26 -11.73
CA ARG A 179 2.80 -42.56 -12.51
C ARG A 179 3.33 -41.40 -13.35
N ILE A 180 4.57 -40.94 -13.10
CA ILE A 180 5.19 -39.81 -13.82
C ILE A 180 5.22 -40.01 -15.34
N VAL A 181 5.27 -41.26 -15.82
CA VAL A 181 5.22 -41.59 -17.25
C VAL A 181 3.92 -41.11 -17.90
N HIS A 182 2.78 -41.18 -17.20
CA HIS A 182 1.49 -40.70 -17.71
C HIS A 182 1.41 -39.18 -17.71
N PHE A 183 1.91 -38.52 -16.65
CA PHE A 183 1.99 -37.06 -16.60
C PHE A 183 2.84 -36.51 -17.75
N ILE A 184 3.98 -37.14 -18.04
CA ILE A 184 4.86 -36.74 -19.16
C ILE A 184 4.22 -37.08 -20.53
N LYS A 185 3.59 -38.25 -20.68
CA LYS A 185 2.83 -38.64 -21.90
C LYS A 185 1.74 -37.62 -22.24
N TYR A 186 1.03 -37.11 -21.24
CA TYR A 186 -0.11 -36.21 -21.41
C TYR A 186 0.23 -34.71 -21.22
N GLY A 187 1.50 -34.36 -21.01
CA GLY A 187 1.95 -32.98 -20.90
C GLY A 187 1.59 -32.27 -19.57
N LEU A 188 1.15 -33.01 -18.55
CA LEU A 188 0.74 -32.49 -17.24
C LEU A 188 1.96 -32.15 -16.38
N SER A 189 2.35 -30.88 -16.39
CA SER A 189 3.64 -30.42 -15.91
C SER A 189 3.58 -29.56 -14.65
N ASP A 190 4.75 -29.14 -14.15
CA ASP A 190 4.87 -28.19 -13.05
C ASP A 190 4.21 -26.81 -13.34
N ARG A 191 3.89 -26.51 -14.62
CA ARG A 191 3.19 -25.27 -15.04
C ARG A 191 1.68 -25.36 -14.86
N ASP A 192 1.14 -26.57 -14.85
CA ASP A 192 -0.29 -26.86 -14.73
C ASP A 192 -0.76 -26.86 -13.28
N LEU A 193 0.20 -26.93 -12.34
CA LEU A 193 -0.05 -26.88 -10.90
C LEU A 193 -0.41 -25.46 -10.42
N PRO A 194 -1.31 -25.33 -9.41
CA PRO A 194 -2.14 -26.40 -8.86
C PRO A 194 -3.32 -26.73 -9.80
N LEU A 195 -3.68 -27.99 -9.93
CA LEU A 195 -4.90 -28.43 -10.61
C LEU A 195 -6.15 -27.95 -9.87
N ALA A 196 -7.29 -27.89 -10.55
CA ALA A 196 -8.58 -27.54 -9.96
C ALA A 196 -9.26 -28.80 -9.40
N SER A 197 -9.69 -28.76 -8.14
CA SER A 197 -10.63 -29.74 -7.57
C SER A 197 -12.04 -29.39 -8.07
N VAL A 198 -12.70 -30.34 -8.71
CA VAL A 198 -14.07 -30.20 -9.24
C VAL A 198 -14.94 -31.31 -8.66
N PRO A 199 -16.02 -30.99 -7.92
CA PRO A 199 -16.97 -31.98 -7.42
C PRO A 199 -17.52 -32.86 -8.54
N ILE A 200 -17.62 -34.16 -8.27
CA ILE A 200 -18.29 -35.13 -9.14
C ILE A 200 -19.58 -35.69 -8.52
N ASP A 201 -19.90 -35.25 -7.31
CA ASP A 201 -21.14 -35.57 -6.61
C ASP A 201 -21.78 -34.32 -5.98
N ASP A 202 -23.08 -34.39 -5.71
CA ASP A 202 -23.84 -33.28 -5.11
C ASP A 202 -23.40 -32.93 -3.68
N THR A 203 -22.64 -33.82 -3.02
CA THR A 203 -22.16 -33.61 -1.65
C THR A 203 -20.86 -32.79 -1.59
N GLY A 204 -20.11 -32.72 -2.70
CA GLY A 204 -18.80 -32.07 -2.76
C GLY A 204 -17.67 -32.83 -2.04
N ASN A 205 -17.96 -34.00 -1.46
CA ASN A 205 -16.96 -34.81 -0.78
C ASN A 205 -16.11 -35.63 -1.78
N ILE A 206 -16.67 -35.94 -2.96
CA ILE A 206 -15.95 -36.63 -4.02
C ILE A 206 -15.68 -35.63 -5.14
N PHE A 207 -14.40 -35.48 -5.48
CA PHE A 207 -13.95 -34.58 -6.53
C PHE A 207 -12.90 -35.25 -7.40
N GLU A 208 -12.76 -34.78 -8.63
CA GLU A 208 -11.63 -35.08 -9.49
C GLU A 208 -10.75 -33.85 -9.72
N LEU A 209 -9.52 -34.08 -10.18
CA LEU A 209 -8.59 -33.01 -10.53
C LEU A 209 -8.68 -32.72 -12.03
N ARG A 210 -8.81 -31.44 -12.38
CA ARG A 210 -8.92 -30.93 -13.77
C ARG A 210 -7.92 -29.80 -14.04
N HIS A 211 -7.62 -29.55 -15.31
CA HIS A 211 -6.90 -28.33 -15.70
C HIS A 211 -7.71 -27.08 -15.32
N ARG A 212 -7.10 -26.12 -14.63
CA ARG A 212 -7.81 -24.88 -14.25
C ARG A 212 -8.28 -24.05 -15.45
N GLY A 213 -7.59 -24.12 -16.59
CA GLY A 213 -7.98 -23.39 -17.81
C GLY A 213 -9.14 -24.04 -18.58
N THR A 214 -9.40 -25.33 -18.36
CA THR A 214 -10.46 -26.11 -19.02
C THR A 214 -11.12 -27.04 -17.98
N PRO A 215 -11.82 -26.48 -16.99
CA PRO A 215 -12.39 -27.24 -15.87
C PRO A 215 -13.57 -28.13 -16.25
N GLU A 216 -14.02 -28.08 -17.51
CA GLU A 216 -15.03 -29.01 -18.05
C GLU A 216 -14.43 -30.35 -18.50
N THR A 217 -13.10 -30.40 -18.69
CA THR A 217 -12.40 -31.57 -19.23
C THR A 217 -11.73 -32.36 -18.11
N SER A 218 -12.15 -33.61 -17.90
CA SER A 218 -11.48 -34.56 -17.01
C SER A 218 -10.05 -34.86 -17.47
N LEU A 219 -9.15 -35.10 -16.53
CA LEU A 219 -7.78 -35.54 -16.85
C LEU A 219 -7.76 -37.03 -17.23
N PRO A 220 -6.74 -37.50 -17.98
CA PRO A 220 -6.58 -38.90 -18.31
C PRO A 220 -6.51 -39.78 -17.05
N SER A 221 -7.32 -40.84 -17.00
CA SER A 221 -7.49 -41.68 -15.81
C SER A 221 -6.20 -42.38 -15.39
N GLU A 222 -5.25 -42.61 -16.31
CA GLU A 222 -3.99 -43.28 -15.99
C GLU A 222 -3.04 -42.44 -15.13
N CYS A 223 -3.23 -41.11 -15.06
CA CYS A 223 -2.42 -40.23 -14.21
C CYS A 223 -2.66 -40.48 -12.72
N PHE A 224 -3.93 -40.61 -12.31
CA PHE A 224 -4.33 -40.77 -10.90
C PHE A 224 -4.70 -42.21 -10.53
N GLY A 225 -5.09 -43.00 -11.54
CA GLY A 225 -5.75 -44.30 -11.39
C GLY A 225 -7.27 -44.14 -11.39
N GLU A 226 -7.99 -45.12 -11.93
CA GLU A 226 -9.45 -45.15 -11.85
C GLU A 226 -9.88 -45.19 -10.38
N ALA A 227 -10.72 -44.23 -9.98
CA ALA A 227 -11.37 -44.14 -8.66
C ALA A 227 -10.45 -44.10 -7.41
N ASP A 228 -9.16 -43.76 -7.51
CA ASP A 228 -8.32 -43.57 -6.31
C ASP A 228 -8.53 -42.18 -5.68
N ILE A 229 -9.62 -42.08 -4.92
CA ILE A 229 -10.05 -40.87 -4.20
C ILE A 229 -8.98 -40.42 -3.19
N THR A 230 -8.33 -41.36 -2.51
CA THR A 230 -7.31 -41.07 -1.49
C THR A 230 -6.08 -40.41 -2.12
N ALA A 231 -5.49 -41.03 -3.15
CA ALA A 231 -4.34 -40.48 -3.85
C ALA A 231 -4.67 -39.15 -4.54
N THR A 232 -5.91 -38.98 -5.01
CA THR A 232 -6.40 -37.72 -5.59
C THR A 232 -6.45 -36.61 -4.54
N GLY A 233 -6.98 -36.88 -3.34
CA GLY A 233 -6.99 -35.94 -2.20
C GLY A 233 -5.61 -35.68 -1.60
N ASP A 234 -4.70 -36.65 -1.65
CA ASP A 234 -3.31 -36.46 -1.25
C ASP A 234 -2.54 -35.58 -2.25
N PHE A 235 -2.70 -35.81 -3.56
CA PHE A 235 -2.14 -34.95 -4.59
C PHE A 235 -2.70 -33.52 -4.49
N GLU A 236 -4.01 -33.37 -4.30
CA GLU A 236 -4.69 -32.08 -4.18
C GLU A 236 -4.15 -31.25 -3.01
N GLY A 237 -3.86 -31.88 -1.87
CA GLY A 237 -3.26 -31.18 -0.74
C GLY A 237 -1.77 -30.86 -0.94
N TRP A 238 -0.99 -31.82 -1.45
CA TRP A 238 0.47 -31.67 -1.58
C TRP A 238 0.90 -30.64 -2.64
N GLN A 239 0.13 -30.44 -3.72
CA GLN A 239 0.47 -29.43 -4.74
C GLN A 239 0.58 -28.01 -4.17
N TRP A 240 -0.21 -27.63 -3.16
CA TRP A 240 -0.18 -26.27 -2.61
C TRP A 240 1.16 -25.96 -1.91
N ALA A 241 1.83 -26.97 -1.37
CA ALA A 241 3.17 -26.85 -0.79
C ALA A 241 4.27 -26.60 -1.84
N THR A 242 4.10 -27.05 -3.09
CA THR A 242 5.09 -26.91 -4.17
C THR A 242 4.94 -25.62 -4.99
N VAL A 243 3.80 -24.93 -4.89
CA VAL A 243 3.48 -23.73 -5.69
C VAL A 243 3.52 -22.41 -4.91
N ALA A 244 4.11 -22.36 -3.71
CA ALA A 244 4.19 -21.13 -2.92
C ALA A 244 4.80 -19.95 -3.72
N PRO A 245 4.21 -18.73 -3.61
CA PRO A 245 4.51 -17.61 -4.50
C PRO A 245 5.90 -17.00 -4.29
N TYR A 246 6.38 -16.29 -5.30
CA TYR A 246 7.64 -15.56 -5.32
C TYR A 246 7.42 -14.05 -5.52
N PHE A 247 7.76 -13.26 -4.51
CA PHE A 247 7.57 -11.81 -4.48
C PHE A 247 8.81 -11.07 -4.99
N ALA A 248 8.93 -11.02 -6.31
CA ALA A 248 9.99 -10.31 -7.01
C ALA A 248 9.86 -8.77 -6.90
N LYS A 249 10.97 -8.07 -6.71
CA LYS A 249 11.11 -6.61 -6.59
C LYS A 249 10.94 -5.97 -7.96
N GLY A 250 9.88 -5.17 -8.09
CA GLY A 250 9.61 -4.44 -9.32
C GLY A 250 10.67 -3.36 -9.60
N PRO A 251 10.85 -2.91 -10.86
CA PRO A 251 11.59 -1.69 -11.14
C PRO A 251 11.01 -0.49 -10.37
N THR A 252 11.80 0.57 -10.17
CA THR A 252 11.33 1.80 -9.50
C THR A 252 10.04 2.31 -10.16
N ARG A 253 9.05 2.66 -9.34
CA ARG A 253 7.65 2.99 -9.71
C ARG A 253 6.79 1.87 -10.32
N ARG A 254 7.29 0.63 -10.43
CA ARG A 254 6.63 -0.50 -11.12
C ARG A 254 6.47 -1.71 -10.19
N VAL A 255 5.81 -1.48 -9.04
CA VAL A 255 5.49 -2.54 -8.07
C VAL A 255 4.58 -3.59 -8.73
N ARG A 256 4.82 -4.87 -8.48
CA ARG A 256 4.03 -5.97 -9.05
C ARG A 256 2.70 -6.17 -8.31
N PHE A 257 1.68 -6.64 -9.01
CA PHE A 257 0.41 -7.10 -8.43
C PHE A 257 0.28 -8.61 -8.61
N TYR A 258 -0.11 -9.35 -7.57
CA TYR A 258 -0.29 -10.79 -7.66
C TYR A 258 -1.76 -11.18 -7.44
N TYR A 259 -2.30 -12.04 -8.32
CA TYR A 259 -3.53 -12.76 -8.03
C TYR A 259 -3.20 -14.10 -7.39
N LEU A 260 -3.61 -14.29 -6.14
CA LEU A 260 -3.43 -15.51 -5.37
C LEU A 260 -4.79 -16.13 -5.02
N MET A 261 -4.79 -17.45 -4.88
CA MET A 261 -5.98 -18.25 -4.59
C MET A 261 -6.14 -18.46 -3.09
N ASP A 262 -7.34 -18.77 -2.63
CA ASP A 262 -7.60 -18.99 -1.19
C ASP A 262 -6.79 -20.12 -0.57
N ARG A 263 -6.44 -21.13 -1.36
CA ARG A 263 -5.56 -22.24 -0.94
C ARG A 263 -4.06 -21.99 -1.15
N ASP A 264 -3.64 -20.87 -1.75
CA ASP A 264 -2.21 -20.57 -1.89
C ASP A 264 -1.55 -20.39 -0.52
N ILE A 265 -0.57 -21.26 -0.23
CA ILE A 265 0.25 -21.19 0.98
C ILE A 265 1.27 -20.07 0.79
N LEU A 266 1.16 -19.05 1.63
CA LEU A 266 2.06 -17.90 1.61
C LEU A 266 3.40 -18.27 2.28
N PRO A 267 4.55 -17.81 1.75
CA PRO A 267 5.88 -18.26 2.16
C PRO A 267 6.36 -17.57 3.45
N TRP A 268 5.51 -17.56 4.48
CA TRP A 268 5.79 -16.92 5.76
C TRP A 268 6.60 -17.87 6.65
N THR A 269 7.80 -17.47 7.05
CA THR A 269 8.57 -18.18 8.10
C THR A 269 8.04 -17.85 9.49
N LYS A 270 7.44 -16.66 9.66
CA LYS A 270 6.85 -16.22 10.91
C LYS A 270 5.69 -15.26 10.67
N LYS A 271 4.58 -15.49 11.36
CA LYS A 271 3.50 -14.52 11.56
C LYS A 271 3.48 -14.18 13.05
N PHE A 272 3.63 -12.90 13.38
CA PHE A 272 3.62 -12.45 14.77
C PHE A 272 2.17 -12.36 15.27
N ALA A 273 1.97 -12.54 16.57
CA ALA A 273 0.64 -12.43 17.18
C ALA A 273 0.22 -10.96 17.31
N GLY A 274 -1.10 -10.72 17.25
CA GLY A 274 -1.67 -9.38 17.23
C GLY A 274 -1.66 -8.72 15.84
N ASN A 275 -2.39 -7.63 15.72
CA ASN A 275 -2.38 -6.73 14.56
C ASN A 275 -2.53 -5.27 15.02
N TRP A 276 -2.12 -4.34 14.17
CA TRP A 276 -2.41 -2.92 14.34
C TRP A 276 -3.68 -2.63 13.56
N ALA A 277 -4.79 -2.50 14.28
CA ALA A 277 -6.12 -2.27 13.73
C ALA A 277 -6.39 -0.75 13.65
N GLY A 278 -6.43 -0.21 12.42
CA GLY A 278 -6.94 1.12 12.13
C GLY A 278 -8.40 1.07 11.66
N GLY A 279 -8.99 2.23 11.37
CA GLY A 279 -10.40 2.34 10.94
C GLY A 279 -10.73 1.59 9.64
N PHE A 280 -9.76 1.43 8.73
CA PHE A 280 -9.98 0.89 7.37
C PHE A 280 -9.11 -0.35 7.05
N SER A 281 -8.16 -0.72 7.91
CA SER A 281 -7.19 -1.79 7.62
C SER A 281 -6.61 -2.42 8.89
N SER A 282 -6.11 -3.64 8.76
CA SER A 282 -5.37 -4.36 9.80
C SER A 282 -3.96 -4.66 9.31
N VAL A 283 -2.93 -4.17 10.01
CA VAL A 283 -1.52 -4.41 9.68
C VAL A 283 -0.97 -5.55 10.52
N TYR A 284 -0.31 -6.51 9.88
CA TYR A 284 0.34 -7.66 10.52
C TYR A 284 1.84 -7.59 10.30
N ARG A 285 2.63 -7.95 11.33
CA ARG A 285 4.07 -8.18 11.18
C ARG A 285 4.31 -9.63 10.75
N ILE A 286 5.08 -9.82 9.69
CA ILE A 286 5.47 -11.13 9.14
C ILE A 286 6.96 -11.18 8.83
N GLN A 287 7.52 -12.39 8.71
CA GLN A 287 8.79 -12.64 8.03
C GLN A 287 8.52 -13.59 6.85
N ILE A 288 9.16 -13.29 5.72
CA ILE A 288 9.05 -14.05 4.47
C ILE A 288 10.31 -14.90 4.33
N HIS A 289 10.21 -16.10 3.76
CA HIS A 289 11.40 -16.90 3.48
C HIS A 289 12.30 -16.20 2.44
N PRO A 290 13.62 -16.05 2.65
CA PRO A 290 14.50 -15.32 1.73
C PRO A 290 14.45 -15.82 0.28
N ALA A 291 14.39 -17.14 0.07
CA ALA A 291 14.23 -17.73 -1.27
C ALA A 291 12.91 -17.37 -1.99
N HIS A 292 11.97 -16.69 -1.33
CA HIS A 292 10.67 -16.30 -1.87
C HIS A 292 10.51 -14.80 -2.17
N HIS A 293 11.57 -13.98 -2.07
CA HIS A 293 11.50 -12.56 -2.45
C HIS A 293 12.84 -11.96 -2.91
N GLU A 294 12.78 -10.80 -3.57
CA GLU A 294 13.95 -10.00 -3.98
C GLU A 294 14.11 -8.70 -3.17
N PHE A 295 13.34 -8.52 -2.10
CA PHE A 295 13.40 -7.30 -1.28
C PHE A 295 14.70 -7.13 -0.46
N GLY A 296 15.61 -8.11 -0.56
CA GLY A 296 16.83 -8.23 0.25
C GLY A 296 16.52 -8.67 1.69
N GLU A 297 17.56 -9.05 2.43
CA GLU A 297 17.52 -8.85 3.87
C GLU A 297 17.46 -7.34 4.09
N SER A 298 16.37 -6.85 4.69
CA SER A 298 16.27 -5.42 4.93
C SER A 298 17.28 -5.04 6.00
N GLN A 299 18.33 -4.30 5.59
CA GLN A 299 19.22 -3.59 6.51
C GLN A 299 18.42 -2.71 7.48
N ILE A 300 17.20 -2.34 7.08
CA ILE A 300 16.15 -1.74 7.87
C ILE A 300 15.50 -2.77 8.83
N GLY A 301 15.53 -2.52 10.13
CA GLY A 301 14.80 -3.35 11.12
C GLY A 301 15.32 -4.80 11.23
N ASP A 302 14.45 -5.77 11.52
CA ASP A 302 14.82 -7.18 11.73
C ASP A 302 14.47 -8.13 10.58
N GLY A 303 14.44 -7.62 9.34
CA GLY A 303 13.98 -8.40 8.19
C GLY A 303 12.48 -8.70 8.20
N SER A 304 11.71 -8.14 9.14
CA SER A 304 10.26 -8.22 9.12
C SER A 304 9.64 -7.32 8.04
N PHE A 305 8.44 -7.68 7.62
CA PHE A 305 7.60 -6.93 6.70
C PHE A 305 6.27 -6.57 7.37
N ALA A 306 5.70 -5.45 6.97
CA ALA A 306 4.35 -5.03 7.32
C ALA A 306 3.38 -5.46 6.20
N LEU A 307 2.43 -6.33 6.54
CA LEU A 307 1.36 -6.79 5.68
C LEU A 307 0.07 -6.06 6.06
N LYS A 308 -0.30 -5.01 5.33
CA LYS A 308 -1.56 -4.27 5.51
C LYS A 308 -2.67 -5.02 4.74
N LYS A 309 -3.58 -5.67 5.48
CA LYS A 309 -4.85 -6.19 4.95
C LYS A 309 -5.87 -5.04 4.94
N LEU A 310 -6.43 -4.75 3.78
CA LEU A 310 -7.56 -3.83 3.65
C LEU A 310 -8.84 -4.59 4.03
N ARG A 311 -9.74 -3.94 4.78
CA ARG A 311 -10.94 -4.63 5.29
C ARG A 311 -12.02 -4.73 4.21
N ASP A 312 -12.37 -5.96 3.85
CA ASP A 312 -13.71 -6.27 3.34
C ASP A 312 -14.58 -6.58 4.58
N ASP A 313 -15.71 -5.88 4.76
CA ASP A 313 -16.47 -5.86 6.03
C ASP A 313 -17.41 -7.06 6.17
N ASP A 314 -16.82 -8.25 6.08
CA ASP A 314 -17.45 -9.58 6.19
C ASP A 314 -16.97 -10.32 7.46
N SER A 315 -16.55 -9.61 8.51
CA SER A 315 -16.19 -10.26 9.78
C SER A 315 -17.46 -10.61 10.57
N ASP A 316 -17.95 -11.82 10.34
CA ASP A 316 -18.86 -12.61 11.16
C ASP A 316 -19.93 -11.83 11.93
N MET A 317 -21.14 -11.80 11.34
CA MET A 317 -22.37 -11.79 12.13
C MET A 317 -22.40 -13.07 12.97
N SER A 318 -21.80 -13.04 14.16
CA SER A 318 -22.15 -14.00 15.20
C SER A 318 -23.64 -13.87 15.45
N GLU A 319 -24.38 -14.98 15.32
CA GLU A 319 -25.83 -15.03 15.55
C GLU A 319 -26.18 -14.77 17.03
N ASP A 320 -26.14 -13.51 17.45
CA ASP A 320 -26.70 -13.10 18.73
C ASP A 320 -28.20 -12.86 18.58
N ASN A 321 -28.98 -13.74 19.19
CA ASN A 321 -30.42 -13.81 19.00
C ASN A 321 -31.14 -12.73 19.80
N GLY A 322 -31.54 -11.65 19.13
CA GLY A 322 -32.75 -10.90 19.50
C GLY A 322 -32.56 -9.45 19.94
N SER A 323 -32.46 -8.54 18.98
CA SER A 323 -33.18 -7.25 19.04
C SER A 323 -33.41 -6.69 17.63
N GLY A 324 -34.50 -5.95 17.44
CA GLY A 324 -35.03 -5.59 16.12
C GLY A 324 -34.19 -4.58 15.32
N PRO A 325 -34.49 -4.38 14.02
CA PRO A 325 -33.64 -3.63 13.10
C PRO A 325 -33.68 -2.11 13.33
N THR A 326 -32.72 -1.58 14.09
CA THR A 326 -32.42 -0.15 14.17
C THR A 326 -31.55 0.31 12.99
N SER A 327 -32.24 0.60 11.89
CA SER A 327 -31.83 1.43 10.74
C SER A 327 -30.36 1.90 10.61
N THR A 328 -29.71 1.38 9.57
CA THR A 328 -28.77 2.08 8.66
C THR A 328 -27.48 2.64 9.27
N GLY A 329 -26.52 1.75 9.53
CA GLY A 329 -25.10 2.03 9.35
C GLY A 329 -24.56 1.20 8.18
N THR A 330 -24.65 1.70 6.95
CA THR A 330 -24.01 1.06 5.79
C THR A 330 -22.50 1.29 5.85
N THR A 331 -21.77 0.39 6.51
CA THR A 331 -20.30 0.36 6.41
C THR A 331 -19.94 0.02 4.97
N GLN A 332 -19.13 0.87 4.35
CA GLN A 332 -18.88 0.84 2.91
C GLN A 332 -17.85 -0.23 2.56
N ARG A 333 -18.26 -1.20 1.74
CA ARG A 333 -17.40 -2.28 1.25
C ARG A 333 -16.20 -1.70 0.49
N TYR A 334 -14.96 -2.10 0.85
CA TYR A 334 -13.77 -1.64 0.14
C TYR A 334 -13.78 -2.17 -1.30
N THR A 335 -13.96 -1.30 -2.27
CA THR A 335 -14.11 -1.71 -3.65
C THR A 335 -12.76 -2.02 -4.29
N ARG A 336 -12.78 -2.94 -5.26
CA ARG A 336 -11.63 -3.21 -6.12
C ARG A 336 -11.08 -1.93 -6.78
N GLN A 337 -11.96 -1.01 -7.16
CA GLN A 337 -11.58 0.24 -7.83
C GLN A 337 -10.79 1.18 -6.91
N GLU A 338 -11.10 1.20 -5.62
CA GLU A 338 -10.37 1.98 -4.62
C GLU A 338 -9.02 1.36 -4.29
N PHE A 339 -8.95 0.03 -4.17
CA PHE A 339 -7.69 -0.70 -4.04
C PHE A 339 -6.75 -0.42 -5.22
N GLU A 340 -7.27 -0.52 -6.45
CA GLU A 340 -6.50 -0.24 -7.67
C GLU A 340 -5.95 1.21 -7.65
N GLN A 341 -6.73 2.19 -7.17
CA GLN A 341 -6.28 3.58 -7.00
C GLN A 341 -5.23 3.76 -5.89
N GLU A 342 -5.41 3.16 -4.72
CA GLU A 342 -4.43 3.23 -3.61
C GLU A 342 -3.08 2.66 -4.08
N VAL A 343 -3.12 1.52 -4.78
CA VAL A 343 -1.94 0.86 -5.37
C VAL A 343 -1.29 1.74 -6.44
N ASP A 344 -2.04 2.36 -7.35
CA ASP A 344 -1.50 3.22 -8.41
C ASP A 344 -0.90 4.54 -7.88
N VAL A 345 -1.39 5.07 -6.75
CA VAL A 345 -0.73 6.19 -6.05
C VAL A 345 0.56 5.70 -5.39
N LEU A 346 0.48 4.70 -4.50
CA LEU A 346 1.64 4.19 -3.75
C LEU A 346 2.78 3.75 -4.68
N ARG A 347 2.45 3.09 -5.79
CA ARG A 347 3.40 2.66 -6.82
C ARG A 347 4.33 3.76 -7.27
N ARG A 348 3.81 4.93 -7.62
CA ARG A 348 4.58 6.03 -8.21
C ARG A 348 5.59 6.65 -7.24
N PHE A 349 5.43 6.39 -5.94
CA PHE A 349 6.35 6.78 -4.87
C PHE A 349 7.15 5.60 -4.28
N SER A 350 7.11 4.42 -4.93
CA SER A 350 7.80 3.20 -4.47
C SER A 350 9.11 2.91 -5.22
N GLY A 351 9.99 2.14 -4.57
CA GLY A 351 11.40 1.98 -4.93
C GLY A 351 12.23 3.16 -4.41
N ASN A 352 13.29 3.52 -5.13
CA ASN A 352 14.18 4.64 -4.75
C ASN A 352 13.56 6.02 -5.09
N ALA A 353 12.24 6.18 -4.96
CA ALA A 353 11.52 7.37 -5.44
C ALA A 353 11.62 8.56 -4.47
N HIS A 354 11.65 8.32 -3.16
CA HIS A 354 11.96 9.32 -2.12
C HIS A 354 12.30 8.64 -0.78
N PRO A 355 13.35 9.06 -0.03
CA PRO A 355 13.75 8.40 1.22
C PRO A 355 12.78 8.57 2.39
N ASN A 356 11.97 9.63 2.43
CA ASN A 356 10.95 9.88 3.47
C ASN A 356 9.50 9.55 3.03
N LEU A 357 9.32 8.71 2.02
CA LEU A 357 8.00 8.16 1.66
C LEU A 357 8.05 6.63 1.76
N VAL A 358 7.03 6.02 2.36
CA VAL A 358 6.95 4.56 2.48
C VAL A 358 6.83 3.91 1.10
N SER A 359 7.75 2.99 0.80
CA SER A 359 7.78 2.24 -0.46
C SER A 359 6.98 0.94 -0.36
N LEU A 360 5.97 0.79 -1.21
CA LEU A 360 5.26 -0.47 -1.44
C LEU A 360 6.18 -1.48 -2.15
N LEU A 361 6.28 -2.69 -1.60
CA LEU A 361 7.13 -3.77 -2.10
C LEU A 361 6.39 -4.70 -3.07
N ALA A 362 5.16 -5.05 -2.71
CA ALA A 362 4.22 -5.80 -3.53
C ALA A 362 2.79 -5.44 -3.12
N ALA A 363 1.85 -5.65 -4.05
CA ALA A 363 0.42 -5.70 -3.73
C ALA A 363 -0.13 -7.05 -4.20
N PHE A 364 -1.12 -7.60 -3.51
CA PHE A 364 -1.76 -8.84 -3.96
C PHE A 364 -3.20 -8.96 -3.49
N GLN A 365 -4.01 -9.65 -4.29
CA GLN A 365 -5.32 -10.15 -3.89
C GLN A 365 -5.18 -11.63 -3.53
N LYS A 366 -5.78 -12.06 -2.43
CA LYS A 366 -5.92 -13.48 -2.09
C LYS A 366 -7.37 -13.77 -1.76
N GLY A 367 -8.06 -14.52 -2.63
CA GLY A 367 -9.51 -14.69 -2.54
C GLY A 367 -10.23 -13.35 -2.71
N LYS A 368 -11.08 -12.98 -1.73
CA LYS A 368 -11.73 -11.66 -1.67
C LYS A 368 -10.88 -10.55 -1.07
N ASP A 369 -9.82 -10.90 -0.35
CA ASP A 369 -9.02 -9.96 0.45
C ASP A 369 -7.92 -9.26 -0.37
N TYR A 370 -7.69 -7.98 -0.11
CA TYR A 370 -6.60 -7.18 -0.69
C TYR A 370 -5.50 -6.87 0.33
N TYR A 371 -4.25 -6.96 -0.13
CA TYR A 371 -3.06 -6.82 0.69
C TYR A 371 -2.01 -5.90 0.05
N LEU A 372 -1.38 -5.11 0.91
CA LEU A 372 -0.22 -4.27 0.59
C LEU A 372 0.95 -4.69 1.49
N LEU A 373 2.13 -4.86 0.88
CA LEU A 373 3.35 -5.31 1.54
C LEU A 373 4.39 -4.20 1.59
N PHE A 374 4.93 -3.93 2.78
CA PHE A 374 5.95 -2.91 3.04
C PHE A 374 7.06 -3.49 3.95
N HIS A 375 8.18 -2.78 4.10
CA HIS A 375 9.12 -3.08 5.19
C HIS A 375 8.48 -2.79 6.56
N TRP A 376 8.87 -3.54 7.58
CA TRP A 376 8.42 -3.29 8.95
C TRP A 376 9.16 -2.07 9.55
N ALA A 377 8.40 -1.08 10.04
CA ALA A 377 8.93 0.06 10.78
C ALA A 377 9.22 -0.31 12.24
N GLU A 378 10.14 0.38 12.92
CA GLU A 378 10.35 0.17 14.35
C GLU A 378 9.11 0.59 15.16
N GLY A 379 8.51 1.71 14.77
CA GLY A 379 7.27 2.26 15.30
C GLY A 379 6.89 3.54 14.56
N ASP A 380 5.75 4.13 14.94
CA ASP A 380 5.36 5.48 14.53
C ASP A 380 6.00 6.57 15.40
N LEU A 381 5.91 7.81 14.93
CA LEU A 381 6.52 8.99 15.56
C LEU A 381 5.94 9.29 16.94
N LYS A 382 4.67 8.96 17.19
CA LYS A 382 4.02 9.16 18.50
C LYS A 382 4.59 8.20 19.54
N ASN A 383 4.74 6.93 19.16
CA ASN A 383 5.39 5.93 19.99
C ASN A 383 6.88 6.26 20.20
N PHE A 384 7.60 6.71 19.17
CA PHE A 384 8.98 7.20 19.31
C PHE A 384 9.09 8.34 20.36
N TRP A 385 8.25 9.37 20.27
CA TRP A 385 8.23 10.46 21.25
C TRP A 385 7.91 9.98 22.67
N ARG A 386 7.06 8.97 22.80
CA ARG A 386 6.67 8.39 24.10
C ARG A 386 7.77 7.56 24.76
N THR A 387 8.59 6.87 23.98
CA THR A 387 9.60 5.92 24.47
C THR A 387 11.03 6.47 24.46
N THR A 388 11.28 7.57 23.76
CA THR A 388 12.63 8.13 23.57
C THR A 388 12.81 9.44 24.31
N ASP A 389 13.99 9.61 24.92
CA ASP A 389 14.42 10.89 25.49
C ASP A 389 14.97 11.82 24.38
N PRO A 390 14.43 13.05 24.24
CA PRO A 390 14.95 14.03 23.29
C PRO A 390 16.37 14.50 23.61
N GLY A 391 16.89 14.26 24.82
CA GLY A 391 18.15 14.83 25.29
C GLY A 391 18.07 16.35 25.44
N SER A 392 19.22 17.01 25.41
CA SER A 392 19.28 18.48 25.49
C SER A 392 18.78 19.13 24.20
N ALA A 393 17.89 20.13 24.32
CA ALA A 393 17.47 20.98 23.21
C ALA A 393 18.60 21.85 22.61
N LEU A 394 19.76 21.92 23.28
CA LEU A 394 20.98 22.57 22.80
C LEU A 394 21.94 21.60 22.07
N ASP A 395 21.61 20.30 22.00
CA ASP A 395 22.40 19.31 21.26
C ASP A 395 22.28 19.55 19.74
N LYS A 396 23.36 20.12 19.17
CA LYS A 396 23.50 20.39 17.73
C LYS A 396 23.26 19.16 16.86
N GLN A 397 23.70 17.98 17.29
CA GLN A 397 23.57 16.75 16.51
C GLN A 397 22.14 16.19 16.53
N ARG A 398 21.33 16.54 17.52
CA ARG A 398 19.89 16.20 17.58
C ARG A 398 19.03 17.22 16.86
N LEU A 399 19.32 18.52 17.01
CA LEU A 399 18.67 19.55 16.22
C LEU A 399 18.88 19.34 14.71
N LEU A 400 20.11 19.01 14.28
CA LEU A 400 20.40 18.67 12.89
C LEU A 400 19.60 17.45 12.43
N TRP A 401 19.54 16.37 13.20
CA TRP A 401 18.73 15.20 12.86
C TRP A 401 17.24 15.54 12.71
N MET A 402 16.66 16.33 13.62
CA MET A 402 15.27 16.78 13.51
C MET A 402 15.07 17.58 12.22
N LEU A 403 15.95 18.57 11.93
CA LEU A 403 15.90 19.39 10.73
C LEU A 403 16.09 18.57 9.43
N ASP A 404 16.92 17.53 9.44
CA ASP A 404 17.02 16.54 8.36
C ASP A 404 15.68 15.83 8.12
N GLN A 405 14.99 15.41 9.19
CA GLN A 405 13.66 14.81 9.05
C GLN A 405 12.66 15.82 8.48
N LEU A 406 12.68 17.09 8.94
CA LEU A 406 11.76 18.12 8.43
C LEU A 406 12.00 18.42 6.94
N ARG A 407 13.27 18.55 6.54
CA ARG A 407 13.68 18.74 5.14
C ARG A 407 13.25 17.56 4.26
N GLY A 408 13.43 16.33 4.75
CA GLY A 408 13.04 15.11 4.04
C GLY A 408 11.52 14.95 3.91
N ILE A 409 10.78 15.09 5.01
CA ILE A 409 9.31 15.01 5.03
C ILE A 409 8.70 16.07 4.07
N SER A 410 9.27 17.27 4.02
CA SER A 410 8.79 18.34 3.14
C SER A 410 9.10 18.13 1.65
N ASP A 411 10.25 17.56 1.24
CA ASP A 411 10.45 17.14 -0.18
C ASP A 411 9.51 15.98 -0.54
N GLY A 412 9.37 14.98 0.35
CA GLY A 412 8.43 13.87 0.16
C GLY A 412 7.00 14.35 -0.05
N LEU A 413 6.52 15.25 0.80
CA LEU A 413 5.19 15.87 0.68
C LEU A 413 5.10 16.77 -0.57
N GLN A 414 6.16 17.49 -0.95
CA GLN A 414 6.19 18.29 -2.17
C GLN A 414 6.05 17.40 -3.42
N ARG A 415 6.62 16.18 -3.43
CA ARG A 415 6.43 15.20 -4.52
C ARG A 415 5.01 14.68 -4.60
N ILE A 416 4.35 14.45 -3.46
CA ILE A 416 2.90 14.16 -3.42
C ILE A 416 2.11 15.35 -3.96
N HIS A 417 2.42 16.57 -3.53
CA HIS A 417 1.74 17.79 -3.98
C HIS A 417 1.90 18.04 -5.48
N ASN A 418 3.08 17.79 -6.04
CA ASN A 418 3.37 17.96 -7.46
C ASN A 418 2.83 16.82 -8.34
N TYR A 419 2.15 15.81 -7.78
CA TYR A 419 1.49 14.77 -8.55
C TYR A 419 0.48 15.35 -9.55
N ARG A 420 0.70 15.06 -10.83
CA ARG A 420 -0.21 15.32 -11.95
C ARG A 420 -0.45 14.00 -12.66
N GLU A 421 -1.71 13.65 -12.84
CA GLU A 421 -2.12 12.47 -13.58
C GLU A 421 -1.91 12.70 -15.08
N SER A 422 -1.18 11.80 -15.76
CA SER A 422 -0.78 11.98 -17.17
C SER A 422 -1.92 11.82 -18.18
N HIS A 423 -3.15 11.57 -17.72
CA HIS A 423 -4.34 11.36 -18.54
C HIS A 423 -5.49 12.26 -18.09
N GLN A 424 -5.40 13.58 -18.37
CA GLN A 424 -6.57 14.46 -18.32
C GLN A 424 -6.36 15.76 -19.14
N THR A 425 -6.57 15.66 -20.46
CA THR A 425 -6.92 16.80 -21.30
C THR A 425 -8.41 17.07 -21.19
N LEU A 426 -8.84 17.87 -20.20
CA LEU A 426 -10.11 18.64 -20.20
C LEU A 426 -10.20 19.53 -18.94
N ALA A 427 -10.38 20.84 -19.14
CA ALA A 427 -10.37 21.82 -18.06
C ALA A 427 -11.75 21.99 -17.39
N VAL A 428 -12.03 21.20 -16.34
CA VAL A 428 -13.18 21.42 -15.43
C VAL A 428 -12.78 21.18 -13.97
N SER A 429 -12.45 22.28 -13.26
CA SER A 429 -12.48 22.46 -11.79
C SER A 429 -12.18 21.25 -10.87
N ARG A 430 -11.04 20.56 -11.04
CA ARG A 430 -10.67 19.36 -10.25
C ARG A 430 -9.39 19.47 -9.41
N GLU A 431 -8.98 20.68 -9.03
CA GLU A 431 -7.80 20.92 -8.18
C GLU A 431 -7.89 20.36 -6.75
N SER A 432 -9.04 19.81 -6.32
CA SER A 432 -9.30 19.44 -4.92
C SER A 432 -9.16 17.96 -4.55
N MET A 433 -8.75 17.06 -5.46
CA MET A 433 -8.69 15.61 -5.16
C MET A 433 -7.36 14.91 -5.45
N PHE A 434 -6.48 15.48 -6.28
CA PHE A 434 -5.22 14.83 -6.66
C PHE A 434 -4.00 15.62 -6.17
N GLY A 435 -3.00 14.89 -5.66
CA GLY A 435 -1.77 15.47 -5.13
C GLY A 435 -1.94 16.17 -3.78
N ARG A 436 -2.46 15.42 -2.79
CA ARG A 436 -2.47 15.75 -1.35
C ARG A 436 -2.43 14.44 -0.54
N HIS A 437 -1.95 14.49 0.70
CA HIS A 437 -1.90 13.34 1.61
C HIS A 437 -3.20 13.17 2.40
N GLY A 438 -3.73 14.25 2.98
CA GLY A 438 -5.04 14.32 3.62
C GLY A 438 -5.19 13.72 5.02
N ASP A 439 -4.16 13.06 5.57
CA ASP A 439 -4.17 12.43 6.90
C ASP A 439 -2.75 12.46 7.52
N ILE A 440 -2.11 13.64 7.53
CA ILE A 440 -0.81 13.83 8.18
C ILE A 440 -1.01 13.89 9.70
N LYS A 441 -0.39 12.96 10.41
CA LYS A 441 -0.38 12.84 11.88
C LYS A 441 0.82 11.98 12.32
N PRO A 442 1.25 12.02 13.58
CA PRO A 442 2.42 11.27 14.05
C PRO A 442 2.26 9.74 13.89
N GLU A 443 1.03 9.21 13.95
CA GLU A 443 0.74 7.79 13.72
C GLU A 443 0.99 7.33 12.27
N ASN A 444 0.96 8.25 11.30
CA ASN A 444 1.25 7.99 9.88
C ASN A 444 2.70 8.42 9.49
N MET A 445 3.57 8.60 10.49
CA MET A 445 4.99 8.93 10.31
C MET A 445 5.81 7.80 10.91
N LEU A 446 6.35 6.93 10.07
CA LEU A 446 6.99 5.68 10.48
C LEU A 446 8.51 5.83 10.58
N LEU A 447 9.09 5.41 11.71
CA LEU A 447 10.53 5.42 11.94
C LEU A 447 11.17 4.11 11.46
N PHE A 448 12.20 4.25 10.63
CA PHE A 448 13.03 3.15 10.14
C PHE A 448 14.48 3.38 10.54
N ARG A 449 15.14 2.36 11.10
CA ARG A 449 16.57 2.36 11.41
C ARG A 449 17.31 1.27 10.66
N ARG A 450 18.52 1.58 10.24
CA ARG A 450 19.50 0.69 9.65
C ARG A 450 20.32 0.00 10.72
N LYS A 451 20.46 -1.32 10.63
CA LYS A 451 21.29 -2.14 11.52
C LYS A 451 22.77 -2.12 11.18
N ASP A 452 23.10 -1.82 9.93
CA ASP A 452 24.48 -1.73 9.43
C ASP A 452 25.15 -0.38 9.73
N ILE A 453 24.41 0.56 10.34
CA ILE A 453 24.93 1.85 10.80
C ILE A 453 24.87 1.88 12.34
N PRO A 454 26.02 1.91 13.04
CA PRO A 454 26.06 2.15 14.48
C PRO A 454 25.42 3.50 14.83
N ASP A 455 24.67 3.53 15.94
CA ASP A 455 23.96 4.71 16.45
C ASP A 455 23.03 5.41 15.44
N ASP A 456 22.45 4.66 14.48
CA ASP A 456 21.48 5.23 13.53
C ASP A 456 20.26 5.80 14.28
N LYS A 457 20.12 7.13 14.18
CA LYS A 457 18.96 7.86 14.72
C LYS A 457 17.68 7.53 13.95
N GLY A 458 17.81 7.04 12.72
CA GLY A 458 16.74 6.60 11.84
C GLY A 458 16.19 7.68 10.95
N ILE A 459 15.33 7.26 10.01
CA ILE A 459 14.62 8.11 9.06
C ILE A 459 13.11 7.97 9.24
N ILE A 460 12.42 9.10 9.25
CA ILE A 460 10.95 9.17 9.31
C ILE A 460 10.39 9.15 7.89
N GLN A 461 9.44 8.26 7.61
CA GLN A 461 8.74 8.16 6.32
C GLN A 461 7.23 8.36 6.48
N LEU A 462 6.62 9.12 5.59
CA LEU A 462 5.15 9.27 5.51
C LEU A 462 4.51 7.97 4.99
N SER A 463 3.46 7.49 5.67
CA SER A 463 2.63 6.35 5.27
C SER A 463 1.22 6.79 4.85
N ASP A 464 0.42 5.85 4.32
CA ASP A 464 -1.04 6.00 4.11
C ASP A 464 -1.53 7.17 3.23
N PHE A 465 -0.62 7.84 2.52
CA PHE A 465 -0.92 8.87 1.51
C PHE A 465 -1.71 8.37 0.28
N GLY A 466 -1.98 7.06 0.18
CA GLY A 466 -2.88 6.47 -0.83
C GLY A 466 -4.38 6.62 -0.50
N LEU A 467 -4.76 6.92 0.75
CA LEU A 467 -6.17 6.95 1.20
C LEU A 467 -6.87 8.31 1.05
N ALA A 468 -6.22 9.30 0.42
CA ALA A 468 -6.67 10.70 0.40
C ALA A 468 -8.14 10.92 -0.07
N ARG A 469 -8.68 10.04 -0.93
CA ARG A 469 -10.09 10.11 -1.39
C ARG A 469 -11.09 9.73 -0.31
N PHE A 470 -10.87 8.61 0.40
CA PHE A 470 -11.73 8.16 1.50
C PHE A 470 -11.89 9.23 2.58
N HIS A 471 -10.78 9.87 2.96
CA HIS A 471 -10.80 10.95 3.95
C HIS A 471 -11.59 12.17 3.46
N SER A 472 -11.57 12.51 2.16
CA SER A 472 -12.43 13.59 1.62
C SER A 472 -13.92 13.25 1.59
N GLU A 473 -14.31 12.02 1.29
CA GLU A 473 -15.74 11.67 1.23
C GLU A 473 -16.36 11.64 2.65
N HIS A 474 -15.64 11.08 3.63
CA HIS A 474 -16.04 11.15 5.05
C HIS A 474 -16.04 12.59 5.60
N SER A 475 -15.09 13.43 5.18
CA SER A 475 -15.08 14.86 5.56
C SER A 475 -16.26 15.64 4.97
N ARG A 476 -16.81 15.20 3.83
CA ARG A 476 -17.91 15.88 3.11
C ARG A 476 -19.30 15.36 3.48
N SER A 477 -19.42 14.11 3.93
CA SER A 477 -20.71 13.50 4.28
C SER A 477 -21.22 13.88 5.68
N GLY A 478 -20.42 14.61 6.48
CA GLY A 478 -20.76 14.96 7.86
C GLY A 478 -20.73 13.77 8.83
N ILE A 479 -20.37 12.57 8.37
CA ILE A 479 -20.23 11.36 9.19
C ILE A 479 -18.97 11.51 10.03
N ARG A 480 -19.16 11.84 11.32
CA ARG A 480 -18.06 12.08 12.25
C ARG A 480 -17.24 10.83 12.53
N PRO A 481 -15.92 10.95 12.66
CA PRO A 481 -15.08 9.86 13.12
C PRO A 481 -15.34 9.45 14.59
N SER A 482 -16.18 10.15 15.36
CA SER A 482 -16.66 9.64 16.65
C SER A 482 -17.50 8.35 16.52
N LYS A 483 -17.97 8.00 15.31
CA LYS A 483 -18.58 6.69 15.00
C LYS A 483 -17.60 5.69 14.35
N LEU A 484 -16.41 6.10 13.93
CA LEU A 484 -15.32 5.22 13.45
C LEU A 484 -14.17 5.22 14.46
N HIS A 485 -14.02 4.14 15.22
CA HIS A 485 -12.89 4.00 16.15
C HIS A 485 -11.55 4.27 15.45
N GLY A 486 -10.82 5.32 15.89
CA GLY A 486 -9.43 5.58 15.49
C GLY A 486 -9.11 6.90 14.76
N CYS A 487 -10.07 7.79 14.48
CA CYS A 487 -9.78 9.07 13.82
C CYS A 487 -9.99 10.28 14.77
N SER A 488 -8.94 10.72 15.46
CA SER A 488 -8.98 11.98 16.20
C SER A 488 -8.89 13.18 15.25
N PRO A 489 -9.77 14.20 15.35
CA PRO A 489 -9.74 15.39 14.48
C PRO A 489 -8.59 16.37 14.79
N THR A 490 -7.65 16.02 15.67
CA THR A 490 -6.61 16.89 16.25
C THR A 490 -5.84 17.72 15.22
N TYR A 491 -5.40 17.10 14.12
CA TYR A 491 -4.53 17.71 13.09
C TYR A 491 -5.31 18.36 11.93
N ARG A 492 -6.65 18.45 12.00
CA ARG A 492 -7.46 19.05 10.92
C ARG A 492 -7.38 20.58 10.95
N PRO A 493 -7.47 21.26 9.80
CA PRO A 493 -7.55 22.71 9.72
C PRO A 493 -8.99 23.23 9.93
N PRO A 494 -9.16 24.51 10.29
CA PRO A 494 -10.47 25.07 10.61
C PRO A 494 -11.40 25.19 9.40
N GLU A 495 -10.87 25.35 8.18
CA GLU A 495 -11.71 25.50 6.98
C GLU A 495 -12.57 24.27 6.64
N VAL A 496 -12.34 23.12 7.29
CA VAL A 496 -13.28 21.98 7.24
C VAL A 496 -14.67 22.36 7.76
N ASP A 497 -14.75 23.28 8.73
CA ASP A 497 -16.02 23.76 9.31
C ASP A 497 -16.61 24.96 8.56
N PHE A 498 -15.95 25.48 7.52
CA PHE A 498 -16.34 26.74 6.85
C PHE A 498 -17.27 26.52 5.65
N LYS A 499 -18.12 27.52 5.39
CA LYS A 499 -18.96 27.62 4.19
C LYS A 499 -18.06 27.64 2.95
N GLU A 500 -18.28 26.69 2.05
CA GLU A 500 -17.46 26.46 0.85
C GLU A 500 -15.98 26.14 1.11
N GLY A 501 -15.64 25.68 2.33
CA GLY A 501 -14.30 25.25 2.69
C GLY A 501 -13.74 24.17 1.76
N LYS A 502 -12.71 24.53 0.98
CA LYS A 502 -12.06 23.63 0.02
C LYS A 502 -10.88 22.91 0.67
N VAL A 503 -11.00 21.59 0.80
CA VAL A 503 -9.86 20.73 1.15
C VAL A 503 -8.86 20.77 -0.02
N SER A 504 -7.66 21.28 0.25
CA SER A 504 -6.60 21.49 -0.74
C SER A 504 -5.24 21.05 -0.18
N ARG A 505 -4.15 21.30 -0.91
CA ARG A 505 -2.77 21.09 -0.41
C ARG A 505 -2.47 21.88 0.87
N ALA A 506 -3.16 23.01 1.09
CA ALA A 506 -3.02 23.80 2.31
C ALA A 506 -3.51 23.04 3.57
N TYR A 507 -4.35 22.01 3.41
CA TYR A 507 -4.74 21.10 4.48
C TYR A 507 -3.50 20.39 5.05
N ASP A 508 -2.70 19.78 4.17
CA ASP A 508 -1.49 19.04 4.56
C ASP A 508 -0.47 19.95 5.24
N ILE A 509 -0.35 21.21 4.80
CA ILE A 509 0.56 22.20 5.42
C ILE A 509 0.15 22.49 6.87
N TRP A 510 -1.15 22.65 7.15
CA TRP A 510 -1.64 22.83 8.52
C TRP A 510 -1.43 21.58 9.38
N SER A 511 -1.79 20.40 8.85
CA SER A 511 -1.60 19.13 9.57
C SER A 511 -0.13 18.86 9.87
N LEU A 512 0.77 19.12 8.92
CA LEU A 512 2.21 19.09 9.14
C LEU A 512 2.62 20.10 10.21
N ALA A 513 2.19 21.36 10.14
CA ALA A 513 2.53 22.39 11.11
C ALA A 513 2.14 22.01 12.56
N CYS A 514 0.97 21.38 12.74
CA CYS A 514 0.55 20.83 14.04
C CYS A 514 1.51 19.74 14.53
N VAL A 515 1.93 18.81 13.66
CA VAL A 515 2.93 17.78 13.99
C VAL A 515 4.30 18.40 14.31
N LEU A 516 4.70 19.45 13.59
CA LEU A 516 5.97 20.15 13.82
C LEU A 516 6.00 20.87 15.17
N LEU A 517 4.89 21.50 15.60
CA LEU A 517 4.78 22.04 16.95
C LEU A 517 4.99 20.93 17.99
N GLU A 518 4.34 19.78 17.84
CA GLU A 518 4.50 18.65 18.78
C GLU A 518 5.92 18.08 18.78
N PHE A 519 6.58 18.03 17.62
CA PHE A 519 7.99 17.63 17.51
C PHE A 519 8.91 18.62 18.25
N VAL A 520 8.71 19.92 18.06
CA VAL A 520 9.47 20.97 18.77
C VAL A 520 9.20 20.91 20.28
N THR A 521 7.96 20.79 20.72
CA THR A 521 7.60 20.63 22.14
C THR A 521 8.26 19.39 22.74
N TRP A 522 8.25 18.26 22.04
CA TRP A 522 8.97 17.06 22.47
C TRP A 522 10.49 17.29 22.51
N GLN A 523 11.08 17.97 21.53
CA GLN A 523 12.51 18.25 21.51
C GLN A 523 12.96 19.20 22.65
N LEU A 524 12.04 20.00 23.19
CA LEU A 524 12.28 20.92 24.32
C LEU A 524 12.12 20.28 25.71
N GLY A 525 11.19 19.33 25.89
CA GLY A 525 10.87 18.78 27.23
C GLY A 525 10.32 17.34 27.25
N GLY A 526 10.52 16.60 26.17
CA GLY A 526 10.16 15.19 26.02
C GLY A 526 8.66 14.91 26.06
N TRP A 527 8.31 13.64 26.27
CA TRP A 527 6.91 13.21 26.36
C TRP A 527 6.12 14.00 27.41
N LYS A 528 6.72 14.33 28.56
CA LYS A 528 6.05 15.04 29.66
C LYS A 528 5.57 16.43 29.24
N LEU A 529 6.42 17.20 28.55
CA LEU A 529 6.04 18.53 28.06
C LEU A 529 5.00 18.40 26.94
N LEU A 530 5.20 17.49 25.99
CA LEU A 530 4.21 17.25 24.92
C LEU A 530 2.83 16.87 25.48
N GLU A 531 2.77 15.92 26.41
CA GLU A 531 1.53 15.51 27.07
C GLU A 531 0.88 16.68 27.83
N HIS A 532 1.65 17.51 28.53
CA HIS A 532 1.15 18.72 29.18
C HIS A 532 0.49 19.68 28.19
N HIS A 533 1.16 20.02 27.08
CA HIS A 533 0.59 20.87 26.03
C HIS A 533 -0.66 20.25 25.38
N VAL A 534 -0.71 18.93 25.21
CA VAL A 534 -1.92 18.21 24.75
C VAL A 534 -3.07 18.40 25.75
N GLN A 535 -2.82 18.34 27.07
CA GLN A 535 -3.87 18.60 28.07
C GLN A 535 -4.34 20.07 28.05
N GLN A 536 -3.45 21.06 27.94
CA GLN A 536 -3.85 22.47 27.93
C GLN A 536 -4.73 22.84 26.73
N ARG A 537 -4.48 22.25 25.55
CA ARG A 537 -5.32 22.46 24.35
C ARG A 537 -6.71 21.83 24.44
N LYS A 538 -6.96 20.90 25.37
CA LYS A 538 -8.24 20.18 25.49
C LYS A 538 -9.36 21.10 25.99
N GLN A 539 -10.37 21.24 25.15
CA GLN A 539 -11.63 21.88 25.51
C GLN A 539 -12.78 21.25 24.73
N LYS A 540 -14.01 21.61 25.04
CA LYS A 540 -15.15 21.23 24.19
C LYS A 540 -14.99 21.87 22.81
N ASP A 541 -15.04 21.07 21.76
CA ASP A 541 -15.12 21.55 20.38
C ASP A 541 -16.50 22.17 20.09
N LEU A 542 -16.67 22.70 18.87
CA LEU A 542 -17.92 23.27 18.37
C LEU A 542 -19.14 22.31 18.49
N PHE A 543 -18.88 21.02 18.68
CA PHE A 543 -19.88 19.96 18.70
C PHE A 543 -20.06 19.37 20.10
N GLY A 544 -19.25 19.80 21.09
CA GLY A 544 -19.32 19.43 22.49
C GLY A 544 -18.38 18.31 22.95
N TYR A 545 -17.55 17.77 22.05
CA TYR A 545 -16.61 16.72 22.39
C TYR A 545 -15.33 17.32 22.96
N LEU A 546 -14.80 16.74 24.04
CA LEU A 546 -13.50 17.15 24.57
C LEU A 546 -12.42 16.81 23.52
N SER A 547 -11.71 17.83 23.05
CA SER A 547 -10.81 17.70 21.90
C SER A 547 -9.63 18.69 22.00
N ASP A 548 -8.47 18.24 21.55
CA ASP A 548 -7.15 18.89 21.63
C ASP A 548 -6.75 19.63 20.34
N GLN A 549 -7.73 19.90 19.47
CA GLN A 549 -7.58 20.59 18.17
C GLN A 549 -6.83 21.91 18.33
N PHE A 550 -5.93 22.21 17.38
CA PHE A 550 -5.09 23.42 17.38
C PHE A 550 -5.83 24.73 17.11
N PHE A 551 -7.15 24.71 16.94
CA PHE A 551 -7.97 25.91 16.75
C PHE A 551 -9.23 25.89 17.63
N GLU A 552 -9.86 27.06 17.75
CA GLU A 552 -11.20 27.21 18.31
C GLU A 552 -12.06 28.17 17.48
N ILE A 553 -13.38 27.96 17.55
CA ILE A 553 -14.38 28.92 17.08
C ILE A 553 -14.83 29.77 18.27
N VAL A 554 -14.88 31.08 18.09
CA VAL A 554 -15.20 32.09 19.11
C VAL A 554 -16.35 32.98 18.65
N ALA A 555 -17.10 33.52 19.60
CA ALA A 555 -18.05 34.60 19.34
C ALA A 555 -17.30 35.94 19.38
N ILE A 556 -17.45 36.78 18.35
CA ILE A 556 -16.77 38.08 18.29
C ILE A 556 -17.60 39.11 19.06
N THR A 557 -16.99 39.78 20.04
CA THR A 557 -17.69 40.75 20.88
C THR A 557 -18.22 41.92 20.06
N GLY A 558 -19.51 42.24 20.20
CA GLY A 558 -20.13 43.43 19.59
C GLY A 558 -20.52 43.31 18.11
N SER A 559 -20.41 42.14 17.48
CA SER A 559 -20.91 41.90 16.12
C SER A 559 -21.36 40.44 15.93
N ASN A 560 -22.11 40.16 14.85
CA ASN A 560 -22.70 38.84 14.63
C ASN A 560 -21.89 37.76 13.85
N PRO A 561 -20.64 37.97 13.35
CA PRO A 561 -19.86 36.89 12.77
C PRO A 561 -19.18 36.05 13.86
N LEU A 562 -19.04 34.76 13.59
CA LEU A 562 -18.15 33.89 14.36
C LEU A 562 -16.70 34.12 13.90
N GLY A 563 -15.76 33.93 14.83
CA GLY A 563 -14.33 33.99 14.56
C GLY A 563 -13.69 32.60 14.64
N ALA A 564 -12.62 32.37 13.90
CA ALA A 564 -11.73 31.23 14.07
C ALA A 564 -10.33 31.71 14.46
N ARG A 565 -9.67 31.07 15.44
CA ARG A 565 -8.30 31.37 15.85
C ARG A 565 -7.51 30.14 16.29
N VAL A 566 -6.18 30.21 16.19
CA VAL A 566 -5.25 29.16 16.63
C VAL A 566 -5.10 29.19 18.17
N LYS A 567 -4.95 28.01 18.78
CA LYS A 567 -4.50 27.86 20.17
C LYS A 567 -2.98 27.68 20.17
N LEU A 568 -2.24 28.78 20.31
CA LEU A 568 -0.78 28.78 20.36
C LEU A 568 -0.30 28.94 21.80
N GLU A 569 0.40 27.92 22.30
CA GLU A 569 1.11 27.94 23.58
C GLU A 569 2.46 27.25 23.38
N VAL A 570 3.54 28.03 23.28
CA VAL A 570 4.94 27.57 23.35
C VAL A 570 5.73 28.67 24.07
N VAL A 571 6.64 28.27 24.96
CA VAL A 571 7.42 29.15 25.82
C VAL A 571 8.91 28.81 25.65
N GLU A 572 9.77 29.84 25.61
CA GLU A 572 11.24 29.84 25.73
C GLU A 572 12.07 28.71 25.08
N CYS A 573 12.91 29.05 24.09
CA CYS A 573 13.83 28.10 23.45
C CYS A 573 15.11 28.77 22.90
N SER A 574 15.85 28.10 22.02
CA SER A 574 17.02 28.66 21.33
C SER A 574 16.63 29.41 20.05
N ASP A 575 17.51 30.27 19.54
CA ASP A 575 17.27 31.05 18.30
C ASP A 575 16.80 30.25 17.08
N PRO A 576 17.40 29.08 16.70
CA PRO A 576 16.93 28.34 15.54
C PRO A 576 15.54 27.72 15.77
N ILE A 577 15.18 27.41 17.02
CA ILE A 577 13.84 26.95 17.38
C ILE A 577 12.86 28.13 17.39
N HIS A 578 13.30 29.33 17.79
CA HIS A 578 12.49 30.55 17.68
C HIS A 578 12.20 30.94 16.23
N GLU A 579 13.16 30.79 15.31
CA GLU A 579 12.96 30.99 13.87
C GLU A 579 11.98 29.96 13.28
N LEU A 580 12.13 28.68 13.66
CA LEU A 580 11.22 27.60 13.26
C LEU A 580 9.78 27.82 13.77
N LEU A 581 9.61 28.15 15.05
CA LEU A 581 8.30 28.44 15.64
C LEU A 581 7.65 29.65 14.98
N ASP A 582 8.39 30.75 14.78
CA ASP A 582 7.85 31.93 14.11
C ASP A 582 7.39 31.62 12.68
N PHE A 583 8.12 30.78 11.92
CA PHE A 583 7.70 30.33 10.59
C PHE A 583 6.44 29.45 10.64
N ILE A 584 6.40 28.47 11.55
CA ILE A 584 5.23 27.59 11.75
C ILE A 584 3.98 28.42 12.08
N GLU A 585 4.09 29.38 13.00
CA GLU A 585 2.97 30.19 13.48
C GLU A 585 2.50 31.23 12.45
N LYS A 586 3.42 31.90 11.76
CA LYS A 586 3.10 33.03 10.86
C LYS A 586 2.80 32.60 9.43
N GLU A 587 3.40 31.51 8.95
CA GLU A 587 3.32 31.09 7.55
C GLU A 587 2.66 29.72 7.34
N MET A 588 2.58 28.84 8.35
CA MET A 588 1.94 27.51 8.22
C MET A 588 0.59 27.38 8.92
N LEU A 589 0.45 27.84 10.18
CA LEU A 589 -0.81 27.80 10.97
C LEU A 589 -1.73 28.99 10.69
N VAL A 590 -1.77 29.44 9.43
CA VAL A 590 -2.66 30.53 9.02
C VAL A 590 -4.10 30.01 8.88
N VAL A 591 -5.04 30.67 9.55
CA VAL A 591 -6.48 30.44 9.37
C VAL A 591 -6.91 31.12 8.07
N LEU A 592 -7.36 30.34 7.08
CA LEU A 592 -7.72 30.86 5.76
C LEU A 592 -9.12 31.50 5.76
N PRO A 593 -9.34 32.64 5.10
CA PRO A 593 -10.67 33.24 4.98
C PRO A 593 -11.60 32.38 4.11
N ASN A 594 -12.92 32.58 4.23
CA ASN A 594 -13.90 31.93 3.36
C ASN A 594 -13.69 32.25 1.88
N ASP A 595 -13.29 33.49 1.56
CA ASP A 595 -12.93 33.88 0.20
C ASP A 595 -11.44 33.63 -0.06
N GLN A 596 -11.13 32.45 -0.62
CA GLN A 596 -9.77 32.07 -0.99
C GLN A 596 -9.24 32.79 -2.26
N LEU A 597 -9.97 33.76 -2.83
CA LEU A 597 -9.46 34.62 -3.90
C LEU A 597 -8.51 35.71 -3.39
N ASN A 598 -8.50 36.01 -2.09
CA ASN A 598 -7.56 36.99 -1.52
C ASN A 598 -6.16 36.38 -1.34
N THR A 599 -5.26 36.67 -2.28
CA THR A 599 -3.89 36.14 -2.33
C THR A 599 -2.99 36.56 -1.16
N GLU A 600 -3.38 37.57 -0.38
CA GLU A 600 -2.61 38.04 0.78
C GLU A 600 -2.66 37.05 1.96
N HIS A 601 -3.72 36.24 2.08
CA HIS A 601 -3.95 35.33 3.22
C HIS A 601 -3.79 33.87 2.80
N ARG A 602 -2.54 33.43 2.57
CA ARG A 602 -2.18 32.05 2.18
C ARG A 602 -1.30 31.36 3.23
N ARG A 603 -1.35 30.03 3.30
CA ARG A 603 -0.30 29.21 3.92
C ARG A 603 0.88 29.05 2.96
N ALA A 604 2.09 28.92 3.47
CA ALA A 604 3.27 28.61 2.67
C ALA A 604 3.08 27.26 1.93
N PRO A 605 3.24 27.19 0.61
CA PRO A 605 3.21 25.94 -0.14
C PRO A 605 4.41 25.07 0.23
N CYS A 606 4.30 23.75 0.01
CA CYS A 606 5.30 22.78 0.50
C CYS A 606 6.75 23.05 0.02
N GLY A 607 6.92 23.67 -1.15
CA GLY A 607 8.26 24.08 -1.64
C GLY A 607 8.88 25.23 -0.86
N GLU A 608 8.08 26.20 -0.39
CA GLU A 608 8.55 27.30 0.48
C GLU A 608 8.87 26.74 1.88
N VAL A 609 8.02 25.84 2.40
CA VAL A 609 8.27 25.10 3.64
C VAL A 609 9.58 24.30 3.59
N HIS A 610 9.81 23.55 2.51
CA HIS A 610 11.06 22.81 2.29
C HIS A 610 12.28 23.75 2.24
N ALA A 611 12.21 24.83 1.45
CA ALA A 611 13.30 25.80 1.33
C ALA A 611 13.65 26.48 2.67
N ARG A 612 12.65 26.75 3.52
CA ARG A 612 12.86 27.28 4.87
C ARG A 612 13.58 26.28 5.77
N PHE A 613 13.19 25.00 5.77
CA PHE A 613 13.88 23.96 6.55
C PHE A 613 15.29 23.67 6.05
N ASP A 614 15.52 23.68 4.74
CA ASP A 614 16.86 23.55 4.14
C ASP A 614 17.76 24.75 4.51
N SER A 615 17.23 25.98 4.46
CA SER A 615 17.95 27.18 4.91
C SER A 615 18.32 27.11 6.40
N LEU A 616 17.38 26.75 7.27
CA LEU A 616 17.63 26.62 8.70
C LEU A 616 18.61 25.48 9.01
N HIS A 617 18.49 24.34 8.31
CA HIS A 617 19.45 23.24 8.40
C HIS A 617 20.86 23.68 8.01
N LYS A 618 21.03 24.36 6.87
CA LYS A 618 22.34 24.89 6.42
C LYS A 618 22.95 25.87 7.42
N LYS A 619 22.14 26.76 8.00
CA LYS A 619 22.53 27.69 9.06
C LYS A 619 23.04 26.97 10.31
N VAL A 620 22.33 25.93 10.77
CA VAL A 620 22.76 25.12 11.93
C VAL A 620 23.98 24.24 11.59
N LEU A 621 24.09 23.75 10.36
CA LEU A 621 25.18 22.87 9.92
C LEU A 621 26.54 23.59 9.88
N ASP A 622 26.56 24.91 9.66
CA ASP A 622 27.77 25.73 9.69
C ASP A 622 28.60 25.43 10.96
N PRO A 623 29.88 25.04 10.85
CA PRO A 623 30.75 24.80 12.00
C PRO A 623 30.84 25.98 12.97
N ASN A 624 30.69 27.21 12.48
CA ASN A 624 30.77 28.43 13.27
C ASN A 624 29.45 28.76 13.99
N TYR A 625 28.34 28.08 13.67
CA TYR A 625 27.05 28.32 14.32
C TYR A 625 26.97 27.59 15.66
N ASN A 626 27.08 28.35 16.75
CA ASN A 626 26.91 27.87 18.11
C ASN A 626 25.44 27.99 18.55
N ILE A 627 24.89 26.91 19.11
CA ILE A 627 23.53 26.92 19.66
C ILE A 627 23.59 27.36 21.12
N THR A 628 23.02 28.51 21.43
CA THR A 628 22.84 29.01 22.79
C THR A 628 21.36 28.97 23.19
N ALA A 629 21.10 28.88 24.49
CA ALA A 629 19.77 29.21 24.99
C ALA A 629 19.59 30.73 24.85
N THR A 630 18.53 31.16 24.17
CA THR A 630 18.27 32.58 23.92
C THR A 630 16.84 32.91 24.38
N PRO A 631 16.63 33.14 25.70
CA PRO A 631 15.32 33.51 26.22
C PRO A 631 14.76 34.73 25.48
N ARG A 632 13.47 34.70 25.09
CA ARG A 632 12.83 35.88 24.53
C ARG A 632 12.72 36.96 25.62
N ASN A 633 13.43 38.07 25.42
CA ASN A 633 13.43 39.25 26.30
C ASN A 633 12.07 39.95 26.47
N VAL A 634 10.99 39.39 25.92
CA VAL A 634 9.61 39.84 26.11
C VAL A 634 8.82 38.59 26.48
N PRO A 635 8.21 38.50 27.69
CA PRO A 635 7.22 37.45 27.94
C PRO A 635 6.14 37.58 26.86
N PRO A 636 5.61 36.49 26.26
CA PRO A 636 4.71 36.62 25.11
C PRO A 636 3.56 37.58 25.48
N PRO A 637 3.55 38.82 24.94
CA PRO A 637 2.53 39.78 25.33
C PRO A 637 1.23 39.17 24.86
N GLU A 638 0.30 38.89 25.79
CA GLU A 638 -0.87 38.01 25.62
C GLU A 638 -1.17 37.87 24.15
N ARG A 639 -0.72 36.77 23.52
CA ARG A 639 -0.75 36.69 22.05
C ARG A 639 -2.21 36.70 21.67
N LEU A 640 -2.72 37.89 21.36
CA LEU A 640 -4.08 38.15 20.97
C LEU A 640 -4.19 37.62 19.56
N VAL A 641 -4.26 36.29 19.45
CA VAL A 641 -4.34 35.57 18.18
C VAL A 641 -5.59 36.11 17.51
N ALA A 642 -5.35 36.93 16.49
CA ALA A 642 -6.40 37.70 15.85
C ALA A 642 -7.42 36.73 15.28
N ALA A 643 -8.68 36.89 15.67
CA ALA A 643 -9.72 36.04 15.11
C ALA A 643 -9.93 36.39 13.63
N VAL A 644 -10.09 35.37 12.80
CA VAL A 644 -10.53 35.51 11.42
C VAL A 644 -12.05 35.43 11.41
N PRO A 645 -12.79 36.47 10.97
CA PRO A 645 -14.23 36.39 10.77
C PRO A 645 -14.56 35.35 9.70
N VAL A 646 -15.44 34.40 10.03
CA VAL A 646 -15.75 33.23 9.20
C VAL A 646 -17.25 32.94 9.11
N MET A 647 -17.67 32.41 7.96
CA MET A 647 -18.97 31.80 7.76
C MET A 647 -18.81 30.28 7.87
N LEU A 648 -19.63 29.64 8.70
CA LEU A 648 -19.58 28.19 8.90
C LEU A 648 -20.43 27.44 7.85
N ASN A 649 -20.12 26.17 7.61
CA ASN A 649 -21.01 25.29 6.85
C ASN A 649 -22.28 24.98 7.66
N SER A 650 -23.35 24.52 7.02
CA SER A 650 -24.67 24.36 7.67
C SER A 650 -24.66 23.46 8.91
N VAL A 651 -23.83 22.41 8.93
CA VAL A 651 -23.70 21.48 10.06
C VAL A 651 -22.96 22.15 11.23
N ALA A 652 -21.88 22.88 10.94
CA ALA A 652 -21.11 23.62 11.93
C ALA A 652 -21.90 24.84 12.47
N GLU A 653 -22.62 25.56 11.61
CA GLU A 653 -23.47 26.71 11.94
C GLU A 653 -24.62 26.33 12.88
N GLN A 654 -25.34 25.23 12.58
CA GLN A 654 -26.39 24.71 13.46
C GLN A 654 -25.84 24.39 14.86
N LYS A 655 -24.63 23.84 14.95
CA LYS A 655 -23.98 23.47 16.21
C LYS A 655 -23.43 24.68 16.96
N ALA A 656 -22.90 25.67 16.25
CA ALA A 656 -22.54 26.97 16.82
C ALA A 656 -23.75 27.65 17.47
N THR A 657 -24.87 27.72 16.74
CA THR A 657 -26.12 28.35 17.21
C THR A 657 -26.66 27.66 18.47
N MET A 658 -26.69 26.32 18.49
CA MET A 658 -27.09 25.53 19.68
C MET A 658 -26.20 25.77 20.91
N ARG A 659 -24.96 26.23 20.73
CA ARG A 659 -23.94 26.35 21.78
C ARG A 659 -23.41 27.77 21.94
N MET A 660 -24.11 28.79 21.43
CA MET A 660 -23.58 30.16 21.35
C MET A 660 -23.13 30.70 22.72
N ASN A 661 -23.86 30.35 23.78
CA ASN A 661 -23.54 30.73 25.17
C ASN A 661 -22.37 29.93 25.79
N GLU A 662 -21.93 28.83 25.17
CA GLU A 662 -20.74 28.06 25.56
C GLU A 662 -19.48 28.48 24.78
N LEU A 663 -19.61 29.28 23.71
CA LEU A 663 -18.47 29.78 22.95
C LEU A 663 -17.74 30.87 23.74
N ARG A 664 -16.40 30.81 23.73
CA ARG A 664 -15.57 31.89 24.29
C ARG A 664 -15.80 33.18 23.50
N GLN A 665 -15.90 34.28 24.22
CA GLN A 665 -16.00 35.63 23.65
C GLN A 665 -14.60 36.13 23.26
N HIS A 666 -14.50 36.81 22.12
CA HIS A 666 -13.26 37.41 21.61
C HIS A 666 -13.47 38.90 21.36
N GLY A 667 -12.90 39.73 22.23
CA GLY A 667 -12.80 41.19 22.07
C GLY A 667 -11.42 41.67 21.60
N GLY A 668 -10.62 40.77 21.01
CA GLY A 668 -9.28 41.08 20.50
C GLY A 668 -9.27 41.65 19.08
N PRO A 669 -8.08 41.83 18.47
CA PRO A 669 -7.94 42.29 17.10
C PRO A 669 -8.53 41.25 16.13
N LEU A 670 -9.15 41.74 15.06
CA LEU A 670 -9.62 40.91 13.95
C LEU A 670 -8.67 41.05 12.76
N THR A 671 -8.42 39.96 12.04
CA THR A 671 -7.85 40.07 10.70
C THR A 671 -8.87 40.69 9.76
N GLN A 672 -8.44 41.59 8.86
CA GLN A 672 -9.34 42.38 8.02
C GLN A 672 -9.90 41.57 6.83
N ASN A 673 -10.82 40.64 7.12
CA ASN A 673 -11.80 40.24 6.12
C ASN A 673 -12.87 41.34 6.01
N LYS A 674 -12.93 42.00 4.85
CA LYS A 674 -14.15 42.72 4.46
C LYS A 674 -15.26 41.68 4.31
N LEU A 675 -16.10 41.53 5.34
CA LEU A 675 -17.35 40.78 5.21
C LEU A 675 -18.13 41.28 3.99
N PRO A 676 -18.75 40.39 3.19
CA PRO A 676 -19.62 40.82 2.12
C PRO A 676 -20.69 41.75 2.69
N ARG A 677 -20.81 42.97 2.13
CA ARG A 677 -21.94 43.83 2.47
C ARG A 677 -23.22 43.09 2.12
N ASP A 678 -24.15 43.05 3.07
CA ASP A 678 -25.51 42.57 2.83
C ASP A 678 -26.08 43.24 1.57
N ASN A 679 -26.77 42.46 0.74
CA ASN A 679 -27.40 42.95 -0.50
C ASN A 679 -28.67 43.75 -0.18
N GLY A 680 -28.50 44.88 0.51
CA GLY A 680 -29.53 45.85 0.81
C GLY A 680 -29.97 46.62 -0.42
N ALA A 681 -31.12 46.21 -0.97
CA ALA A 681 -31.97 46.96 -1.90
C ALA A 681 -31.35 47.44 -3.23
N TYR A 682 -31.75 46.77 -4.31
CA TYR A 682 -31.82 47.37 -5.65
C TYR A 682 -32.63 48.70 -5.62
N ARG A 683 -31.95 49.84 -5.75
CA ARG A 683 -32.54 51.08 -6.28
C ARG A 683 -31.66 51.63 -7.40
N ARG A 684 -32.01 51.28 -8.64
CA ARG A 684 -31.50 51.98 -9.83
C ARG A 684 -32.02 53.43 -9.82
N PRO A 685 -31.16 54.47 -9.93
CA PRO A 685 -31.61 55.80 -10.30
C PRO A 685 -32.16 55.76 -11.73
N ARG A 686 -33.33 56.35 -11.95
CA ARG A 686 -34.01 56.37 -13.26
C ARG A 686 -33.93 57.78 -13.85
N LYS A 687 -33.31 57.90 -15.03
CA LYS A 687 -33.35 59.08 -15.93
C LYS A 687 -32.64 60.33 -15.35
N THR A 688 -32.26 61.36 -16.13
CA THR A 688 -32.64 61.77 -17.50
C THR A 688 -31.44 62.22 -18.34
N PHE A 689 -31.41 61.82 -19.61
CA PHE A 689 -30.79 62.63 -20.67
C PHE A 689 -31.81 63.66 -21.16
N THR A 690 -31.39 64.89 -21.42
CA THR A 690 -32.14 65.91 -22.16
C THR A 690 -31.17 66.72 -23.02
N SER A 691 -31.47 66.77 -24.32
CA SER A 691 -30.86 67.59 -25.40
C SER A 691 -29.33 67.62 -25.45
#